data_AF-A0A832ES58-F1
#
_entry.id   AF-A0A832ES58-F1
#
_cell.length_a   1.000
_cell.length_b   1.000
_cell.length_c   1.000
_cell.angle_alpha   90.00
_cell.angle_beta   90.00
_cell.angle_gamma   90.00
#
_symmetry.space_group_name_H-M   'P 1'
#
loop_
_entity.id
_entity.type
_entity.pdbx_description
1 polymer ?
#
loop_
_entity_poly.entity_id
_entity_poly.type
_entity_poly.pdbx_seq_one_letter_code
_entity_poly.pdbx_strand_id
1 'polypeptide(L)'
;MKASFEPATMVITESTGKTITIKDVLVGEVWFASGQSNMQWLAAPKSDVGQLQKQIAARVKEGKEKAPVIREAKITDYFAALHPVERANAAWHSEAGNMSAIAYSFAYHVFREVDVPVGILNCSFSQTSIQAWTPRVGFRDGTDEYTQAIYRKILETDPATPEHKAAWDKYYAAVESDLKAGREVSTKVPGNMDGNRDASWLFNARLNPMIPYAVRGGIWNQGYANINEGSVYYNNLHSLIRGWRLMWNRPDLPVYFNQFYAPGQQNAPEIGGMAEMRLGTWLARDIPHTGMASQIDITGAIHYFNKTLAGQRLALHALKNEYGKNVVADGPMFKSYRVEGDKVMVELENAAGGLVVAETGSNAKDGLGLPKVIPNGADKVKLFYVAGEDRVWCPAAVQIAGEQLIVTSSKDKAPRGVAYATGGAGNQPNIYNQAMLPLTPFIYYDHELVTSKTWPDEKLKIDGETIDPNTVGLAYEYRKMPLLSAQFRDNAVLQAGQPIVIRGSALHDFGYEAKGAAEIKFSFVGIEKTIPVTPGMKEWQVTVPAMEASAEPKTLKVTFTIDGALVHERVCTNIVIGDVWYVAAPGGKLDAPAGPTGGIVRMMIRRSKEDQSARPRRFNVSTSNALDSRFALIWEEADGFAAALGQRIAAKTGKPVGIVFMQTAAGKGSVEPALKCWIAGECLDQAPSLQADYEQLASVRPGNKYYEANVRRYLEAWKKYWSEYIPALIHTKKAPDGVAWGKYPELGGLVKTDAAAVYNVMVCPFTPGSFKGIIFLTSPGMVAGDQGAHFGEQMTALANCWKEKLACEDPLFLYTLPDKTLAPKMTTATGIKGKSAGVEINSWPNPITSANTDWTALIEKVMGEGYP
;
A
#
# COMPACT_ATOMS: atom_id res chain seq x y z
N MET A 1 37.60 -13.19 -27.43
CA MET A 1 38.73 -12.22 -27.36
C MET A 1 39.44 -12.42 -26.03
N LYS A 2 40.76 -12.22 -25.95
CA LYS A 2 41.45 -12.23 -24.64
C LYS A 2 41.08 -10.98 -23.86
N ALA A 3 40.97 -11.09 -22.53
CA ALA A 3 40.74 -9.92 -21.68
C ALA A 3 41.92 -8.93 -21.81
N SER A 4 41.63 -7.63 -21.75
CA SER A 4 42.61 -6.56 -21.96
C SER A 4 42.20 -5.32 -21.18
N PHE A 5 43.15 -4.78 -20.41
CA PHE A 5 43.05 -3.46 -19.78
C PHE A 5 43.28 -2.32 -20.77
N GLU A 6 43.88 -2.60 -21.93
CA GLU A 6 44.09 -1.63 -22.98
C GLU A 6 42.79 -1.39 -23.76
N PRO A 7 42.33 -0.13 -23.88
CA PRO A 7 41.10 0.20 -24.60
C PRO A 7 41.24 0.00 -26.10
N ALA A 8 40.29 -0.70 -26.69
CA ALA A 8 40.16 -0.87 -28.13
C ALA A 8 39.21 0.17 -28.74
N THR A 9 39.29 0.33 -30.06
CA THR A 9 38.31 1.08 -30.87
C THR A 9 37.55 0.10 -31.76
N MET A 10 36.22 0.16 -31.72
CA MET A 10 35.34 -0.60 -32.60
C MET A 10 34.81 0.33 -33.70
N VAL A 11 35.04 -0.04 -34.95
CA VAL A 11 34.57 0.71 -36.12
C VAL A 11 33.56 -0.15 -36.86
N ILE A 12 32.37 0.39 -37.07
CA ILE A 12 31.26 -0.25 -37.78
C ILE A 12 31.00 0.59 -39.02
N THR A 13 31.18 0.01 -40.20
CA THR A 13 30.97 0.70 -41.48
C THR A 13 29.88 -0.01 -42.27
N GLU A 14 28.87 0.75 -42.67
CA GLU A 14 27.82 0.29 -43.57
C GLU A 14 28.34 0.23 -45.02
N SER A 15 27.69 -0.56 -45.87
CA SER A 15 28.00 -0.60 -47.31
C SER A 15 27.85 0.75 -48.03
N THR A 16 27.12 1.69 -47.43
CA THR A 16 26.96 3.09 -47.89
C THR A 16 28.16 3.98 -47.57
N GLY A 17 29.15 3.48 -46.83
CA GLY A 17 30.31 4.24 -46.34
C GLY A 17 30.07 4.96 -45.01
N LYS A 18 28.83 5.00 -44.50
CA LYS A 18 28.54 5.56 -43.18
C LYS A 18 29.25 4.73 -42.10
N THR A 19 29.98 5.42 -41.23
CA THR A 19 30.79 4.78 -40.19
C THR A 19 30.40 5.27 -38.80
N ILE A 20 30.28 4.34 -37.86
CA ILE A 20 30.16 4.59 -36.42
C ILE A 20 31.44 4.11 -35.76
N THR A 21 32.05 4.96 -34.94
CA THR A 21 33.25 4.62 -34.17
C THR A 21 32.92 4.65 -32.69
N ILE A 22 33.05 3.50 -32.02
CA ILE A 22 32.93 3.36 -30.57
C ILE A 22 34.35 3.25 -30.02
N LYS A 23 34.73 4.20 -29.16
CA LYS A 23 36.05 4.25 -28.53
C LYS A 23 35.98 3.70 -27.11
N ASP A 24 37.15 3.43 -26.53
CA ASP A 24 37.30 3.01 -25.14
C ASP A 24 36.55 1.70 -24.83
N VAL A 25 36.70 0.69 -25.69
CA VAL A 25 36.09 -0.63 -25.52
C VAL A 25 37.07 -1.56 -24.81
N LEU A 26 36.72 -2.02 -23.60
CA LEU A 26 37.48 -3.03 -22.88
C LEU A 26 36.92 -4.43 -23.12
N VAL A 27 37.78 -5.44 -23.06
CA VAL A 27 37.39 -6.85 -23.09
C VAL A 27 37.68 -7.46 -21.73
N GLY A 28 36.69 -8.09 -21.11
CA GLY A 28 36.81 -8.67 -19.79
C GLY A 28 35.62 -9.55 -19.42
N GLU A 29 35.38 -9.73 -18.13
CA GLU A 29 34.24 -10.48 -17.61
C GLU A 29 32.99 -9.60 -17.58
N VAL A 30 31.87 -10.11 -18.09
CA VAL A 30 30.60 -9.36 -18.09
C VAL A 30 29.53 -10.17 -17.39
N TRP A 31 28.87 -9.57 -16.40
CA TRP A 31 27.74 -10.16 -15.68
C TRP A 31 26.52 -9.25 -15.85
N PHE A 32 25.31 -9.81 -15.74
CA PHE A 32 24.12 -8.98 -15.59
C PHE A 32 23.61 -9.01 -14.14
N ALA A 33 23.08 -7.89 -13.68
CA ALA A 33 22.54 -7.72 -12.34
C ALA A 33 21.06 -7.33 -12.44
N SER A 34 20.18 -8.11 -11.83
CA SER A 34 18.74 -7.88 -11.86
C SER A 34 18.10 -8.02 -10.48
N GLY A 35 16.86 -7.53 -10.35
CA GLY A 35 16.11 -7.52 -9.10
C GLY A 35 15.49 -6.17 -8.80
N GLN A 36 15.26 -5.89 -7.51
CA GLN A 36 14.51 -4.72 -7.07
C GLN A 36 15.38 -3.60 -6.47
N SER A 37 14.77 -2.76 -5.62
CA SER A 37 15.37 -1.61 -4.94
C SER A 37 16.74 -1.82 -4.30
N ASN A 38 17.02 -2.97 -3.67
CA ASN A 38 18.33 -3.22 -3.06
C ASN A 38 19.42 -3.46 -4.11
N MET A 39 19.09 -4.11 -5.23
CA MET A 39 19.97 -4.18 -6.41
C MET A 39 20.10 -2.83 -7.10
N GLN A 40 19.05 -2.02 -7.15
CA GLN A 40 19.09 -0.69 -7.77
C GLN A 40 19.83 0.35 -6.94
N TRP A 41 19.98 0.12 -5.63
CA TRP A 41 20.54 1.09 -4.70
C TRP A 41 21.97 1.44 -5.06
N LEU A 42 22.29 2.73 -5.02
CA LEU A 42 23.60 3.20 -5.44
C LEU A 42 24.68 2.88 -4.41
N ALA A 43 25.89 2.64 -4.89
CA ALA A 43 27.13 2.58 -4.12
C ALA A 43 27.55 3.97 -3.58
N ALA A 44 26.62 4.69 -2.97
CA ALA A 44 26.81 6.04 -2.45
C ALA A 44 26.90 6.00 -0.90
N PRO A 45 27.14 7.13 -0.20
CA PRO A 45 27.25 7.19 1.26
C PRO A 45 26.03 6.69 2.06
N LYS A 46 24.90 6.41 1.38
CA LYS A 46 23.71 5.76 1.94
C LYS A 46 23.78 4.22 1.91
N SER A 47 24.94 3.66 1.61
CA SER A 47 25.28 2.23 1.73
C SER A 47 26.71 2.08 2.26
N ASP A 48 27.00 0.95 2.91
CA ASP A 48 28.35 0.60 3.38
C ASP A 48 29.38 0.47 2.24
N VAL A 49 28.92 0.25 1.00
CA VAL A 49 29.77 0.23 -0.20
C VAL A 49 30.41 1.59 -0.47
N GLY A 50 29.83 2.69 0.01
CA GLY A 50 30.48 3.99 0.05
C GLY A 50 31.74 4.01 0.93
N GLN A 51 31.75 3.24 2.02
CA GLN A 51 32.95 3.06 2.86
C GLN A 51 33.93 2.08 2.22
N LEU A 52 33.43 1.02 1.56
CA LEU A 52 34.27 0.09 0.80
C LEU A 52 35.12 0.84 -0.24
N GLN A 53 34.51 1.74 -1.01
CA GLN A 53 35.21 2.57 -2.00
C GLN A 53 36.32 3.41 -1.37
N LYS A 54 36.11 4.01 -0.20
CA LYS A 54 37.15 4.77 0.50
C LYS A 54 38.31 3.89 0.91
N GLN A 55 38.03 2.68 1.41
CA GLN A 55 39.07 1.72 1.78
C GLN A 55 39.85 1.21 0.56
N ILE A 56 39.18 0.98 -0.57
CA ILE A 56 39.82 0.64 -1.85
C ILE A 56 40.74 1.77 -2.28
N ALA A 57 40.24 3.01 -2.33
CA ALA A 57 41.03 4.17 -2.73
C ALA A 57 42.28 4.36 -1.84
N ALA A 58 42.16 4.13 -0.53
CA ALA A 58 43.31 4.13 0.39
C ALA A 58 44.33 3.04 0.04
N ARG A 59 43.90 1.79 -0.15
CA ARG A 59 44.80 0.68 -0.53
C ARG A 59 45.48 0.90 -1.88
N VAL A 60 44.78 1.46 -2.86
CA VAL A 60 45.34 1.82 -4.17
C VAL A 60 46.40 2.91 -4.02
N LYS A 61 46.11 3.97 -3.25
CA LYS A 61 47.07 5.05 -2.99
C LYS A 61 48.33 4.54 -2.25
N GLU A 62 48.16 3.56 -1.38
CA GLU A 62 49.24 2.89 -0.64
C GLU A 62 49.99 1.84 -1.49
N GLY A 63 49.60 1.59 -2.75
CA GLY A 63 50.21 0.56 -3.60
C GLY A 63 49.95 -0.87 -3.14
N LYS A 64 48.97 -1.08 -2.25
CA LYS A 64 48.59 -2.40 -1.72
C LYS A 64 47.62 -3.16 -2.62
N GLU A 65 46.99 -2.47 -3.57
CA GLU A 65 45.99 -3.04 -4.47
C GLU A 65 45.95 -2.28 -5.81
N LYS A 66 45.59 -2.95 -6.92
CA LYS A 66 45.35 -2.30 -8.21
C LYS A 66 44.03 -1.53 -8.20
N ALA A 67 43.98 -0.42 -8.93
CA ALA A 67 42.74 0.30 -9.14
C ALA A 67 41.70 -0.60 -9.86
N PRO A 68 40.50 -0.80 -9.31
CA PRO A 68 39.48 -1.62 -9.97
C PRO A 68 39.03 -1.03 -11.31
N VAL A 69 39.08 -1.85 -12.36
CA VAL A 69 38.56 -1.49 -13.69
C VAL A 69 37.16 -2.11 -13.85
N ILE A 70 36.17 -1.41 -13.30
CA ILE A 70 34.77 -1.84 -13.27
C ILE A 70 33.92 -0.84 -14.04
N ARG A 71 33.00 -1.33 -14.88
CA ARG A 71 32.02 -0.49 -15.59
C ARG A 71 30.61 -1.05 -15.44
N GLU A 72 29.62 -0.17 -15.37
CA GLU A 72 28.20 -0.53 -15.36
C GLU A 72 27.51 0.12 -16.56
N ALA A 73 26.59 -0.62 -17.19
CA ALA A 73 25.62 -0.09 -18.15
C ALA A 73 24.20 -0.35 -17.68
N LYS A 74 23.31 0.62 -17.87
CA LYS A 74 21.90 0.54 -17.47
C LYS A 74 20.99 1.09 -18.56
N ILE A 75 19.82 0.46 -18.74
CA ILE A 75 18.77 0.98 -19.63
C ILE A 75 18.14 2.25 -19.05
N THR A 76 18.05 3.31 -19.86
CA THR A 76 17.61 4.64 -19.40
C THR A 76 16.22 5.06 -19.88
N ASP A 77 15.69 4.46 -20.94
CA ASP A 77 14.51 4.93 -21.66
C ASP A 77 13.23 4.11 -21.44
N TYR A 78 13.33 2.88 -20.90
CA TYR A 78 12.16 2.04 -20.63
C TYR A 78 11.95 1.77 -19.15
N PHE A 79 10.71 1.88 -18.69
CA PHE A 79 10.32 1.52 -17.32
C PHE A 79 9.93 0.04 -17.19
N ALA A 80 8.89 -0.39 -17.92
CA ALA A 80 8.31 -1.74 -17.97
C ALA A 80 7.77 -1.99 -19.39
N ALA A 81 7.42 -3.24 -19.77
CA ALA A 81 6.79 -3.54 -21.04
C ALA A 81 5.88 -4.79 -21.12
N LEU A 82 4.60 -4.63 -21.46
CA LEU A 82 3.71 -5.78 -21.72
C LEU A 82 4.25 -6.74 -22.80
N HIS A 83 4.90 -6.22 -23.85
CA HIS A 83 5.53 -7.02 -24.90
C HIS A 83 7.04 -6.74 -24.99
N PRO A 84 7.86 -7.73 -25.44
CA PRO A 84 9.31 -7.59 -25.54
C PRO A 84 9.75 -6.38 -26.39
N VAL A 85 10.68 -5.59 -25.85
CA VAL A 85 11.38 -4.52 -26.58
C VAL A 85 12.76 -5.04 -26.98
N GLU A 86 13.22 -4.77 -28.20
CA GLU A 86 14.54 -5.20 -28.67
C GLU A 86 15.53 -4.04 -28.83
N ARG A 87 15.08 -2.79 -28.69
CA ARG A 87 15.92 -1.59 -28.85
C ARG A 87 15.79 -0.69 -27.64
N ALA A 88 16.91 -0.39 -27.00
CA ALA A 88 16.96 0.51 -25.84
C ALA A 88 18.27 1.30 -25.80
N ASN A 89 18.21 2.46 -25.15
CA ASN A 89 19.39 3.27 -24.85
C ASN A 89 20.02 2.80 -23.54
N ALA A 90 21.33 2.59 -23.58
CA ALA A 90 22.16 2.32 -22.41
C ALA A 90 23.50 3.04 -22.55
N ALA A 91 24.06 3.46 -21.42
CA ALA A 91 25.37 4.09 -21.36
C ALA A 91 26.26 3.36 -20.35
N TRP A 92 27.50 3.08 -20.76
CA TRP A 92 28.53 2.55 -19.87
C TRP A 92 29.19 3.69 -19.10
N HIS A 93 29.42 3.50 -17.80
CA HIS A 93 30.18 4.43 -16.96
C HIS A 93 31.09 3.67 -15.98
N SER A 94 32.12 4.35 -15.49
CA SER A 94 33.07 3.84 -14.47
C SER A 94 32.89 4.48 -13.09
N GLU A 95 31.95 5.42 -12.95
CA GLU A 95 31.68 6.11 -11.68
C GLU A 95 31.05 5.16 -10.66
N ALA A 96 31.88 4.60 -9.78
CA ALA A 96 31.45 3.63 -8.76
C ALA A 96 30.25 4.13 -7.94
N GLY A 97 30.24 5.39 -7.51
CA GLY A 97 29.14 6.00 -6.74
C GLY A 97 27.77 6.00 -7.42
N ASN A 98 27.74 5.85 -8.75
CA ASN A 98 26.53 5.79 -9.57
C ASN A 98 26.16 4.36 -10.00
N MET A 99 26.92 3.34 -9.58
CA MET A 99 26.63 1.93 -9.84
C MET A 99 25.73 1.32 -8.76
N SER A 100 25.13 0.17 -9.05
CA SER A 100 24.53 -0.69 -8.03
C SER A 100 25.53 -1.04 -6.94
N ALA A 101 25.17 -0.84 -5.67
CA ALA A 101 26.01 -1.18 -4.51
C ALA A 101 26.31 -2.68 -4.45
N ILE A 102 25.29 -3.53 -4.63
CA ILE A 102 25.46 -4.99 -4.60
C ILE A 102 26.29 -5.44 -5.80
N ALA A 103 25.99 -4.94 -7.01
CA ALA A 103 26.72 -5.35 -8.20
C ALA A 103 28.17 -4.83 -8.22
N TYR A 104 28.42 -3.61 -7.72
CA TYR A 104 29.78 -3.08 -7.56
C TYR A 104 30.59 -3.92 -6.58
N SER A 105 30.01 -4.25 -5.41
CA SER A 105 30.68 -5.12 -4.44
C SER A 105 30.99 -6.49 -5.05
N PHE A 106 30.02 -7.11 -5.75
CA PHE A 106 30.24 -8.34 -6.51
C PHE A 106 31.40 -8.21 -7.51
N ALA A 107 31.35 -7.20 -8.39
CA ALA A 107 32.34 -6.97 -9.43
C ALA A 107 33.74 -6.73 -8.86
N TYR A 108 33.84 -5.99 -7.75
CA TYR A 108 35.10 -5.75 -7.05
C TYR A 108 35.71 -7.04 -6.50
N HIS A 109 34.91 -7.90 -5.86
CA HIS A 109 35.42 -9.17 -5.35
C HIS A 109 35.84 -10.14 -6.47
N VAL A 110 35.13 -10.15 -7.60
CA VAL A 110 35.55 -10.90 -8.79
C VAL A 110 36.84 -10.32 -9.39
N PHE A 111 36.91 -9.00 -9.56
CA PHE A 111 38.07 -8.28 -10.11
C PHE A 111 39.36 -8.63 -9.35
N ARG A 112 39.31 -8.62 -8.01
CA ARG A 112 40.49 -8.89 -7.16
C ARG A 112 41.13 -10.25 -7.38
N GLU A 113 40.31 -11.25 -7.71
CA GLU A 113 40.74 -12.64 -7.80
C GLU A 113 41.02 -13.08 -9.24
N VAL A 114 40.36 -12.46 -10.21
CA VAL A 114 40.46 -12.81 -11.64
C VAL A 114 41.41 -11.86 -12.40
N ASP A 115 41.62 -10.63 -11.91
CA ASP A 115 42.55 -9.63 -12.45
C ASP A 115 42.31 -9.28 -13.93
N VAL A 116 41.04 -9.04 -14.28
CA VAL A 116 40.58 -8.60 -15.61
C VAL A 116 39.51 -7.50 -15.47
N PRO A 117 39.27 -6.64 -16.49
CA PRO A 117 38.15 -5.69 -16.44
C PRO A 117 36.82 -6.39 -16.18
N VAL A 118 35.94 -5.78 -15.39
CA VAL A 118 34.61 -6.32 -15.08
C VAL A 118 33.51 -5.35 -15.54
N GLY A 119 32.59 -5.84 -16.36
CA GLY A 119 31.39 -5.13 -16.80
C GLY A 119 30.13 -5.67 -16.12
N ILE A 120 29.22 -4.77 -15.75
CA ILE A 120 27.89 -5.09 -15.23
C ILE A 120 26.81 -4.52 -16.15
N LEU A 121 25.91 -5.38 -16.63
CA LEU A 121 24.64 -4.97 -17.24
C LEU A 121 23.58 -4.88 -16.13
N ASN A 122 23.28 -3.67 -15.67
CA ASN A 122 22.30 -3.44 -14.62
C ASN A 122 20.88 -3.32 -15.19
N CYS A 123 20.11 -4.36 -14.94
CA CYS A 123 18.71 -4.51 -15.29
C CYS A 123 17.87 -4.64 -14.00
N SER A 124 18.05 -3.72 -13.05
CA SER A 124 17.28 -3.69 -11.79
C SER A 124 16.30 -2.52 -11.71
N PHE A 125 15.17 -2.74 -11.05
CA PHE A 125 14.14 -1.72 -10.89
C PHE A 125 13.33 -1.86 -9.60
N SER A 126 13.15 -0.77 -8.85
CA SER A 126 12.45 -0.79 -7.56
C SER A 126 10.96 -1.18 -7.66
N GLN A 127 10.41 -1.71 -6.56
CA GLN A 127 9.01 -2.08 -6.39
C GLN A 127 8.48 -3.13 -7.39
N THR A 128 9.31 -4.11 -7.76
CA THR A 128 8.96 -5.18 -8.71
C THR A 128 8.89 -6.54 -8.03
N SER A 129 7.92 -7.35 -8.47
CA SER A 129 7.82 -8.77 -8.13
C SER A 129 8.81 -9.60 -8.97
N ILE A 130 9.13 -10.82 -8.55
CA ILE A 130 9.95 -11.75 -9.36
C ILE A 130 9.28 -12.11 -10.70
N GLN A 131 7.96 -12.23 -10.72
CA GLN A 131 7.17 -12.58 -11.90
C GLN A 131 7.43 -11.58 -13.04
N ALA A 132 7.57 -10.30 -12.71
CA ALA A 132 7.84 -9.26 -13.70
C ALA A 132 9.18 -9.43 -14.44
N TRP A 133 10.15 -10.11 -13.84
CA TRP A 133 11.48 -10.36 -14.42
C TRP A 133 11.60 -11.72 -15.10
N THR A 134 10.57 -12.57 -14.97
CA THR A 134 10.50 -13.87 -15.62
C THR A 134 9.96 -13.72 -17.04
N PRO A 135 10.71 -14.13 -18.09
CA PRO A 135 10.21 -14.10 -19.46
C PRO A 135 9.05 -15.09 -19.64
N ARG A 136 8.18 -14.83 -20.64
CA ARG A 136 7.00 -15.68 -20.93
C ARG A 136 7.34 -17.17 -21.03
N VAL A 137 8.45 -17.51 -21.69
CA VAL A 137 8.91 -18.90 -21.86
C VAL A 137 9.24 -19.57 -20.53
N GLY A 138 9.64 -18.81 -19.52
CA GLY A 138 9.88 -19.30 -18.17
C GLY A 138 8.60 -19.83 -17.50
N PHE A 139 7.45 -19.20 -17.77
CA PHE A 139 6.14 -19.64 -17.27
C PHE A 139 5.53 -20.77 -18.11
N ARG A 140 5.65 -20.68 -19.45
CA ARG A 140 5.11 -21.66 -20.41
C ARG A 140 5.48 -23.10 -20.03
N ASP A 141 6.75 -23.29 -19.67
CA ASP A 141 7.33 -24.61 -19.44
C ASP A 141 7.24 -25.06 -17.96
N GLY A 142 6.56 -24.29 -17.10
CA GLY A 142 6.29 -24.68 -15.71
C GLY A 142 5.29 -25.83 -15.63
N THR A 143 5.41 -26.70 -14.64
CA THR A 143 4.51 -27.86 -14.50
C THR A 143 3.56 -27.72 -13.31
N ASP A 144 3.84 -26.82 -12.37
CA ASP A 144 3.00 -26.57 -11.21
C ASP A 144 1.80 -25.66 -11.56
N GLU A 145 0.71 -25.85 -10.81
CA GLU A 145 -0.55 -25.14 -11.04
C GLU A 145 -0.42 -23.62 -10.90
N TYR A 146 0.42 -23.16 -9.97
CA TYR A 146 0.66 -21.74 -9.72
C TYR A 146 1.31 -21.08 -10.94
N THR A 147 2.39 -21.66 -11.46
CA THR A 147 3.09 -21.16 -12.65
C THR A 147 2.17 -21.21 -13.88
N GLN A 148 1.39 -22.28 -14.04
CA GLN A 148 0.42 -22.40 -15.14
C GLN A 148 -0.71 -21.38 -15.05
N ALA A 149 -1.16 -21.00 -13.84
CA ALA A 149 -2.13 -19.93 -13.65
C ALA A 149 -1.59 -18.57 -14.12
N ILE A 150 -0.32 -18.29 -13.86
CA ILE A 150 0.34 -17.08 -14.37
C ILE A 150 0.44 -17.13 -15.90
N TYR A 151 0.82 -18.28 -16.47
CA TYR A 151 0.93 -18.44 -17.91
C TYR A 151 -0.41 -18.20 -18.63
N ARG A 152 -1.52 -18.72 -18.10
CA ARG A 152 -2.87 -18.47 -18.64
C ARG A 152 -3.19 -16.97 -18.70
N LYS A 153 -2.86 -16.20 -17.64
CA LYS A 153 -3.05 -14.74 -17.65
C LYS A 153 -2.21 -14.02 -18.70
N ILE A 154 -1.00 -14.52 -18.99
CA ILE A 154 -0.17 -13.98 -20.08
C ILE A 154 -0.81 -14.27 -21.45
N LEU A 155 -1.46 -15.43 -21.63
CA LEU A 155 -2.19 -15.71 -22.87
C LEU A 155 -3.38 -14.75 -23.03
N GLU A 156 -4.12 -14.47 -21.97
CA GLU A 156 -5.23 -13.49 -21.99
C GLU A 156 -4.82 -12.05 -22.40
N THR A 157 -3.52 -11.70 -22.34
CA THR A 157 -3.00 -10.39 -22.77
C THR A 157 -2.28 -10.42 -24.12
N ASP A 158 -2.17 -11.58 -24.75
CA ASP A 158 -1.57 -11.72 -26.06
C ASP A 158 -2.67 -11.79 -27.13
N PRO A 159 -2.91 -10.72 -27.92
CA PRO A 159 -3.99 -10.68 -28.91
C PRO A 159 -3.84 -11.72 -30.04
N ALA A 160 -2.68 -12.38 -30.16
CA ALA A 160 -2.49 -13.48 -31.09
C ALA A 160 -3.06 -14.82 -30.59
N THR A 161 -3.55 -14.91 -29.35
CA THR A 161 -3.98 -16.17 -28.73
C THR A 161 -5.50 -16.33 -28.68
N PRO A 162 -6.02 -17.58 -28.71
CA PRO A 162 -7.44 -17.83 -28.52
C PRO A 162 -7.93 -17.46 -27.11
N GLU A 163 -7.08 -17.56 -26.08
CA GLU A 163 -7.39 -17.19 -24.70
C GLU A 163 -7.69 -15.70 -24.58
N HIS A 164 -6.89 -14.84 -25.23
CA HIS A 164 -7.17 -13.41 -25.29
C HIS A 164 -8.54 -13.15 -25.90
N LYS A 165 -8.82 -13.71 -27.09
CA LYS A 165 -10.11 -13.51 -27.75
C LYS A 165 -11.26 -13.92 -26.84
N ALA A 166 -11.19 -15.10 -26.24
CA ALA A 166 -12.24 -15.60 -25.35
C ALA A 166 -12.45 -14.71 -24.12
N ALA A 167 -11.35 -14.29 -23.47
CA ALA A 167 -11.41 -13.48 -22.26
C ALA A 167 -11.91 -12.06 -22.53
N TRP A 168 -11.47 -11.43 -23.64
CA TRP A 168 -11.87 -10.08 -24.01
C TRP A 168 -13.28 -10.01 -24.61
N ASP A 169 -13.72 -11.02 -25.37
CA ASP A 169 -15.11 -11.12 -25.81
C ASP A 169 -16.07 -11.21 -24.61
N LYS A 170 -15.71 -12.03 -23.61
CA LYS A 170 -16.46 -12.13 -22.35
C LYS A 170 -16.46 -10.80 -21.58
N TYR A 171 -15.32 -10.13 -21.52
CA TYR A 171 -15.20 -8.81 -20.90
C TYR A 171 -16.12 -7.79 -21.55
N TYR A 172 -16.06 -7.65 -22.88
CA TYR A 172 -16.91 -6.71 -23.61
C TYR A 172 -18.40 -7.04 -23.43
N ALA A 173 -18.79 -8.31 -23.51
CA ALA A 173 -20.18 -8.71 -23.27
C ALA A 173 -20.68 -8.37 -21.86
N ALA A 174 -19.83 -8.55 -20.84
CA ALA A 174 -20.15 -8.20 -19.46
C ALA A 174 -20.33 -6.68 -19.28
N VAL A 175 -19.41 -5.86 -19.83
CA VAL A 175 -19.53 -4.39 -19.81
C VAL A 175 -20.81 -3.93 -20.52
N GLU A 176 -21.15 -4.51 -21.67
CA GLU A 176 -22.39 -4.21 -22.39
C GLU A 176 -23.64 -4.60 -21.60
N SER A 177 -23.59 -5.72 -20.87
CA SER A 177 -24.69 -6.15 -19.99
C SER A 177 -24.91 -5.15 -18.85
N ASP A 178 -23.83 -4.68 -18.23
CA ASP A 178 -23.89 -3.67 -17.17
C ASP A 178 -24.45 -2.34 -17.68
N LEU A 179 -24.00 -1.88 -18.86
CA LEU A 179 -24.55 -0.69 -19.51
C LEU A 179 -26.05 -0.79 -19.77
N LYS A 180 -26.51 -1.89 -20.37
CA LYS A 180 -27.94 -2.10 -20.67
C LYS A 180 -28.80 -2.15 -19.42
N ALA A 181 -28.24 -2.62 -18.32
CA ALA A 181 -28.92 -2.66 -17.03
C ALA A 181 -28.79 -1.36 -16.21
N GLY A 182 -28.12 -0.33 -16.74
CA GLY A 182 -27.87 0.92 -16.02
C GLY A 182 -27.00 0.74 -14.77
N ARG A 183 -26.13 -0.30 -14.74
CA ARG A 183 -25.25 -0.62 -13.61
C ARG A 183 -23.84 -0.06 -13.80
N GLU A 184 -23.11 0.03 -12.69
CA GLU A 184 -21.68 0.37 -12.71
C GLU A 184 -20.89 -0.76 -13.36
N VAL A 185 -20.06 -0.40 -14.34
CA VAL A 185 -19.06 -1.28 -14.93
C VAL A 185 -17.96 -1.55 -13.89
N SER A 186 -18.03 -2.73 -13.28
CA SER A 186 -17.07 -3.20 -12.28
C SER A 186 -16.30 -4.45 -12.73
N THR A 187 -16.61 -4.95 -13.94
CA THR A 187 -15.91 -6.09 -14.54
C THR A 187 -14.42 -5.76 -14.65
N LYS A 188 -13.56 -6.64 -14.11
CA LYS A 188 -12.10 -6.49 -14.18
C LYS A 188 -11.60 -6.75 -15.60
N VAL A 189 -10.58 -5.99 -16.00
CA VAL A 189 -9.89 -6.20 -17.27
C VAL A 189 -9.20 -7.59 -17.23
N PRO A 190 -9.30 -8.40 -18.30
CA PRO A 190 -8.67 -9.72 -18.32
C PRO A 190 -7.13 -9.68 -18.38
N GLY A 191 -6.50 -10.80 -18.00
CA GLY A 191 -5.07 -11.01 -18.11
C GLY A 191 -4.19 -10.34 -17.04
N ASN A 192 -2.90 -10.19 -17.34
CA ASN A 192 -1.88 -9.55 -16.49
C ASN A 192 -1.70 -8.06 -16.81
N MET A 193 -2.73 -7.26 -16.52
CA MET A 193 -2.85 -5.83 -16.84
C MET A 193 -2.92 -4.91 -15.60
N ASP A 194 -2.56 -5.42 -14.43
CA ASP A 194 -2.55 -4.72 -13.13
C ASP A 194 -1.33 -3.80 -12.96
N GLY A 195 -0.27 -3.96 -13.77
CA GLY A 195 0.79 -2.97 -13.93
C GLY A 195 2.21 -3.54 -13.94
N ASN A 196 3.20 -2.74 -13.53
CA ASN A 196 4.62 -3.09 -13.63
C ASN A 196 5.08 -4.23 -12.71
N ARG A 197 4.19 -4.80 -11.89
CA ARG A 197 4.48 -6.01 -11.10
C ARG A 197 3.97 -7.27 -11.78
N ASP A 198 3.31 -7.14 -12.92
CA ASP A 198 2.82 -8.30 -13.66
C ASP A 198 3.90 -9.05 -14.40
N ALA A 199 3.58 -10.32 -14.64
CA ALA A 199 4.46 -11.30 -15.24
C ALA A 199 5.09 -10.80 -16.55
N SER A 200 6.41 -10.95 -16.68
CA SER A 200 7.23 -10.59 -17.85
C SER A 200 7.40 -9.10 -18.16
N TRP A 201 6.72 -8.18 -17.49
CA TRP A 201 6.76 -6.79 -17.93
C TRP A 201 8.14 -6.13 -17.82
N LEU A 202 8.83 -6.35 -16.71
CA LEU A 202 10.15 -5.77 -16.51
C LEU A 202 11.19 -6.48 -17.35
N PHE A 203 11.09 -7.80 -17.49
CA PHE A 203 11.90 -8.57 -18.42
C PHE A 203 11.86 -7.96 -19.82
N ASN A 204 10.66 -7.78 -20.37
CA ASN A 204 10.43 -7.31 -21.72
C ASN A 204 11.05 -5.93 -22.02
N ALA A 205 11.01 -5.01 -21.04
CA ALA A 205 11.55 -3.66 -21.22
C ALA A 205 13.03 -3.53 -20.86
N ARG A 206 13.48 -4.22 -19.82
CA ARG A 206 14.76 -3.96 -19.15
C ARG A 206 15.83 -5.01 -19.46
N LEU A 207 15.42 -6.26 -19.72
CA LEU A 207 16.35 -7.36 -19.90
C LEU A 207 16.35 -7.88 -21.35
N ASN A 208 15.19 -7.92 -22.01
CA ASN A 208 15.08 -8.36 -23.40
C ASN A 208 15.95 -7.56 -24.39
N PRO A 209 16.08 -6.22 -24.31
CA PRO A 209 16.98 -5.48 -25.20
C PRO A 209 18.47 -5.79 -25.00
N MET A 210 18.84 -6.41 -23.88
CA MET A 210 20.21 -6.81 -23.58
C MET A 210 20.54 -8.20 -24.12
N ILE A 211 19.56 -8.95 -24.61
CA ILE A 211 19.78 -10.25 -25.23
C ILE A 211 20.03 -10.03 -26.73
N PRO A 212 21.09 -10.60 -27.34
CA PRO A 212 21.96 -11.66 -26.82
C PRO A 212 23.37 -11.19 -26.39
N TYR A 213 23.50 -10.08 -25.64
CA TYR A 213 24.82 -9.63 -25.16
C TYR A 213 25.52 -10.76 -24.40
N ALA A 214 26.79 -11.00 -24.74
CA ALA A 214 27.56 -12.09 -24.15
C ALA A 214 27.86 -11.80 -22.68
N VAL A 215 27.36 -12.65 -21.79
CA VAL A 215 27.53 -12.57 -20.34
C VAL A 215 28.06 -13.90 -19.80
N ARG A 216 28.85 -13.84 -18.72
CA ARG A 216 29.30 -15.00 -17.96
C ARG A 216 28.12 -15.66 -17.25
N GLY A 217 27.34 -14.86 -16.51
CA GLY A 217 26.17 -15.27 -15.73
C GLY A 217 25.36 -14.08 -15.20
N GLY A 218 24.40 -14.37 -14.33
CA GLY A 218 23.50 -13.38 -13.71
C GLY A 218 23.55 -13.36 -12.19
N ILE A 219 23.33 -12.18 -11.60
CA ILE A 219 23.09 -12.04 -10.16
C ILE A 219 21.70 -11.45 -9.87
N TRP A 220 21.05 -11.97 -8.83
CA TRP A 220 19.67 -11.64 -8.48
C TRP A 220 19.52 -11.23 -7.01
N ASN A 221 19.02 -10.01 -6.76
CA ASN A 221 18.60 -9.57 -5.43
C ASN A 221 17.17 -9.02 -5.45
N GLN A 222 16.23 -9.82 -4.98
CA GLN A 222 14.83 -9.43 -4.88
C GLN A 222 14.15 -10.11 -3.71
N GLY A 223 13.02 -9.56 -3.27
CA GLY A 223 12.09 -10.34 -2.46
C GLY A 223 11.00 -9.57 -1.72
N TYR A 224 11.22 -8.30 -1.43
CA TYR A 224 10.31 -7.53 -0.57
C TYR A 224 8.89 -7.41 -1.16
N ALA A 225 8.77 -7.31 -2.49
CA ALA A 225 7.46 -7.27 -3.15
C ALA A 225 6.69 -8.60 -3.05
N ASN A 226 7.39 -9.73 -2.85
CA ASN A 226 6.83 -11.07 -2.72
C ASN A 226 6.92 -11.60 -1.27
N ILE A 227 7.24 -10.74 -0.28
CA ILE A 227 7.51 -11.16 1.11
C ILE A 227 6.38 -11.99 1.74
N ASN A 228 5.13 -11.78 1.29
CA ASN A 228 3.96 -12.47 1.82
C ASN A 228 3.43 -13.58 0.91
N GLU A 229 4.14 -13.95 -0.17
CA GLU A 229 3.70 -15.02 -1.09
C GLU A 229 4.07 -16.42 -0.60
N GLY A 230 4.97 -16.54 0.38
CA GLY A 230 5.35 -17.83 0.95
C GLY A 230 6.19 -18.69 0.01
N SER A 231 5.97 -20.00 0.08
CA SER A 231 6.80 -21.02 -0.59
C SER A 231 6.74 -20.97 -2.12
N VAL A 232 5.77 -20.29 -2.74
CA VAL A 232 5.69 -20.15 -4.22
C VAL A 232 6.88 -19.41 -4.82
N TYR A 233 7.68 -18.73 -4.01
CA TYR A 233 8.95 -18.14 -4.45
C TYR A 233 9.93 -19.18 -5.04
N TYR A 234 9.83 -20.44 -4.60
CA TYR A 234 10.53 -21.57 -5.19
C TYR A 234 10.19 -21.73 -6.69
N ASN A 235 8.90 -21.84 -7.03
CA ASN A 235 8.43 -21.97 -8.41
C ASN A 235 8.80 -20.75 -9.26
N ASN A 236 8.79 -19.56 -8.65
CA ASN A 236 9.18 -18.33 -9.32
C ASN A 236 10.67 -18.31 -9.69
N LEU A 237 11.57 -18.74 -8.79
CA LEU A 237 13.02 -18.82 -9.09
C LEU A 237 13.30 -19.85 -10.19
N HIS A 238 12.65 -21.01 -10.16
CA HIS A 238 12.71 -22.01 -11.22
C HIS A 238 12.28 -21.42 -12.57
N SER A 239 11.15 -20.72 -12.61
CA SER A 239 10.63 -20.09 -13.83
C SER A 239 11.52 -18.97 -14.33
N LEU A 240 12.05 -18.13 -13.43
CA LEU A 240 12.97 -17.03 -13.74
C LEU A 240 14.24 -17.55 -14.42
N ILE A 241 14.92 -18.51 -13.77
CA ILE A 241 16.22 -19.02 -14.21
C ILE A 241 16.08 -19.86 -15.49
N ARG A 242 15.08 -20.74 -15.56
CA ARG A 242 14.74 -21.45 -16.81
C ARG A 242 14.48 -20.45 -17.94
N GLY A 243 13.69 -19.43 -17.65
CA GLY A 243 13.37 -18.38 -18.60
C GLY A 243 14.60 -17.68 -19.13
N TRP A 244 15.49 -17.21 -18.26
CA TRP A 244 16.74 -16.55 -18.68
C TRP A 244 17.63 -17.48 -19.49
N ARG A 245 17.77 -18.75 -19.11
CA ARG A 245 18.54 -19.75 -19.87
C ARG A 245 18.02 -19.94 -21.29
N LEU A 246 16.70 -20.04 -21.45
CA LEU A 246 16.06 -20.14 -22.77
C LEU A 246 16.29 -18.87 -23.60
N MET A 247 16.14 -17.70 -22.99
CA MET A 247 16.29 -16.43 -23.71
C MET A 247 17.74 -16.17 -24.17
N TRP A 248 18.74 -16.56 -23.37
CA TRP A 248 20.15 -16.48 -23.77
C TRP A 248 20.63 -17.65 -24.64
N ASN A 249 19.78 -18.66 -24.86
CA ASN A 249 20.17 -19.94 -25.46
C ASN A 249 21.40 -20.56 -24.77
N ARG A 250 21.39 -20.55 -23.43
CA ARG A 250 22.47 -21.08 -22.57
C ARG A 250 21.87 -21.91 -21.44
N PRO A 251 21.67 -23.23 -21.62
CA PRO A 251 21.04 -24.09 -20.61
C PRO A 251 21.83 -24.20 -19.30
N ASP A 252 23.13 -23.89 -19.35
CA ASP A 252 24.07 -23.89 -18.24
C ASP A 252 24.36 -22.49 -17.69
N LEU A 253 23.62 -21.45 -18.12
CA LEU A 253 23.87 -20.07 -17.68
C LEU A 253 23.89 -20.01 -16.13
N PRO A 254 25.02 -19.59 -15.52
CA PRO A 254 25.14 -19.45 -14.08
C PRO A 254 24.24 -18.33 -13.57
N VAL A 255 23.49 -18.60 -12.50
CA VAL A 255 22.68 -17.59 -11.82
C VAL A 255 22.85 -17.70 -10.31
N TYR A 256 23.31 -16.63 -9.67
CA TYR A 256 23.44 -16.57 -8.22
C TYR A 256 22.44 -15.58 -7.63
N PHE A 257 21.79 -15.97 -6.54
CA PHE A 257 20.73 -15.19 -5.94
C PHE A 257 20.92 -15.06 -4.44
N ASN A 258 20.43 -13.96 -3.88
CA ASN A 258 20.42 -13.80 -2.44
C ASN A 258 19.20 -14.47 -1.79
N GLN A 259 19.39 -15.10 -0.63
CA GLN A 259 18.26 -15.41 0.27
C GLN A 259 17.67 -14.10 0.80
N PHE A 260 16.35 -14.02 0.91
CA PHE A 260 15.70 -12.84 1.46
C PHE A 260 16.19 -12.54 2.90
N TYR A 261 16.53 -11.28 3.16
CA TYR A 261 17.01 -10.80 4.47
C TYR A 261 15.86 -10.70 5.49
N ALA A 262 16.17 -10.44 6.76
CA ALA A 262 15.16 -10.29 7.82
C ALA A 262 14.90 -8.80 8.13
N PRO A 263 13.80 -8.18 7.63
CA PRO A 263 13.50 -6.76 7.87
C PRO A 263 12.95 -6.46 9.28
N GLY A 264 12.61 -7.49 10.05
CA GLY A 264 12.12 -7.36 11.43
C GLY A 264 13.17 -7.73 12.48
N GLN A 265 12.78 -7.64 13.76
CA GLN A 265 13.50 -8.18 14.92
C GLN A 265 12.52 -9.06 15.75
N GLN A 266 11.96 -10.09 15.10
CA GLN A 266 11.16 -11.13 15.73
C GLN A 266 12.03 -12.37 15.94
N ASN A 267 12.35 -12.65 17.21
CA ASN A 267 13.31 -13.68 17.60
C ASN A 267 12.68 -15.08 17.68
N ALA A 268 11.38 -15.16 17.94
CA ALA A 268 10.66 -16.42 18.01
C ALA A 268 10.52 -17.06 16.62
N PRO A 269 10.42 -18.40 16.52
CA PRO A 269 10.17 -19.07 15.26
C PRO A 269 8.81 -18.65 14.71
N GLU A 270 8.71 -18.58 13.39
CA GLU A 270 7.49 -18.22 12.67
C GLU A 270 7.32 -19.14 11.45
N ILE A 271 6.06 -19.36 11.07
CA ILE A 271 5.66 -19.92 9.78
C ILE A 271 4.71 -18.95 9.08
N GLY A 272 4.72 -18.94 7.74
CA GLY A 272 3.92 -18.01 6.95
C GLY A 272 4.76 -17.30 5.89
N GLY A 273 4.23 -16.21 5.34
CA GLY A 273 4.75 -15.57 4.12
C GLY A 273 6.27 -15.35 4.07
N MET A 274 6.83 -14.60 5.03
CA MET A 274 8.26 -14.26 5.01
C MET A 274 9.16 -15.47 5.29
N ALA A 275 8.79 -16.27 6.31
CA ALA A 275 9.54 -17.46 6.70
C ALA A 275 9.60 -18.46 5.54
N GLU A 276 8.46 -18.73 4.91
CA GLU A 276 8.36 -19.65 3.79
C GLU A 276 8.94 -19.10 2.49
N MET A 277 8.97 -17.80 2.28
CA MET A 277 9.68 -17.22 1.15
C MET A 277 11.20 -17.50 1.24
N ARG A 278 11.79 -17.39 2.43
CA ARG A 278 13.19 -17.76 2.66
C ARG A 278 13.43 -19.25 2.49
N LEU A 279 12.48 -20.08 2.94
CA LEU A 279 12.49 -21.52 2.68
C LEU A 279 12.42 -21.81 1.18
N GLY A 280 11.52 -21.17 0.44
CA GLY A 280 11.40 -21.33 -1.02
C GLY A 280 12.68 -20.94 -1.76
N THR A 281 13.38 -19.91 -1.28
CA THR A 281 14.70 -19.54 -1.79
C THR A 281 15.77 -20.59 -1.48
N TRP A 282 15.72 -21.20 -0.29
CA TRP A 282 16.64 -22.28 0.11
C TRP A 282 16.38 -23.57 -0.67
N LEU A 283 15.12 -23.90 -0.95
CA LEU A 283 14.73 -25.07 -1.73
C LEU A 283 15.18 -24.94 -3.20
N ALA A 284 15.16 -23.73 -3.75
CA ALA A 284 15.55 -23.45 -5.15
C ALA A 284 17.05 -23.65 -5.44
N ARG A 285 17.85 -24.10 -4.46
CA ARG A 285 19.24 -24.52 -4.66
C ARG A 285 19.36 -25.82 -5.44
N ASP A 286 18.26 -26.53 -5.64
CA ASP A 286 18.16 -27.71 -6.51
C ASP A 286 18.40 -27.37 -8.00
N ILE A 287 18.27 -26.09 -8.39
CA ILE A 287 18.51 -25.64 -9.75
C ILE A 287 20.02 -25.78 -10.08
N PRO A 288 20.42 -26.58 -11.09
CA PRO A 288 21.83 -26.74 -11.46
C PRO A 288 22.49 -25.42 -11.87
N HIS A 289 23.80 -25.27 -11.67
CA HIS A 289 24.58 -24.06 -11.98
C HIS A 289 24.04 -22.79 -11.29
N THR A 290 23.55 -22.94 -10.06
CA THR A 290 23.12 -21.81 -9.23
C THR A 290 23.79 -21.82 -7.86
N GLY A 291 23.55 -20.77 -7.08
CA GLY A 291 24.13 -20.60 -5.75
C GLY A 291 23.33 -19.56 -4.96
N MET A 292 23.02 -19.90 -3.71
CA MET A 292 22.27 -19.02 -2.82
C MET A 292 23.21 -18.32 -1.84
N ALA A 293 23.29 -17.00 -1.93
CA ALA A 293 24.01 -16.16 -0.98
C ALA A 293 23.08 -15.78 0.20
N SER A 294 23.24 -16.41 1.36
CA SER A 294 22.40 -16.08 2.52
C SER A 294 22.57 -14.64 3.00
N GLN A 295 21.47 -14.01 3.40
CA GLN A 295 21.40 -12.69 4.01
C GLN A 295 20.71 -12.73 5.38
N ILE A 296 20.65 -13.90 6.01
CA ILE A 296 19.86 -14.11 7.23
C ILE A 296 20.34 -13.26 8.40
N ASP A 297 21.62 -12.90 8.43
CA ASP A 297 22.27 -12.06 9.43
C ASP A 297 22.17 -10.56 9.10
N ILE A 298 21.62 -10.17 7.94
CA ILE A 298 21.46 -8.77 7.56
C ILE A 298 20.09 -8.26 8.00
N THR A 299 20.08 -7.16 8.77
CA THR A 299 18.86 -6.48 9.23
C THR A 299 18.77 -5.04 8.74
N GLY A 300 17.56 -4.51 8.71
CA GLY A 300 17.31 -3.11 8.42
C GLY A 300 15.88 -2.82 8.00
N ALA A 301 15.59 -1.54 7.74
CA ALA A 301 14.40 -1.16 7.00
C ALA A 301 14.39 -1.81 5.60
N ILE A 302 13.33 -1.56 4.83
CA ILE A 302 13.13 -2.04 3.44
C ILE A 302 14.41 -1.97 2.58
N HIS A 303 15.22 -0.94 2.81
CA HIS A 303 16.54 -0.74 2.22
C HIS A 303 17.62 -0.78 3.31
N TYR A 304 18.24 -1.95 3.49
CA TYR A 304 19.33 -2.14 4.47
C TYR A 304 20.62 -1.44 4.02
N PHE A 305 21.44 -0.98 4.97
CA PHE A 305 22.69 -0.26 4.70
C PHE A 305 23.81 -1.20 4.23
N ASN A 306 23.88 -2.42 4.79
CA ASN A 306 24.95 -3.40 4.57
C ASN A 306 24.78 -4.16 3.25
N LYS A 307 25.30 -3.61 2.16
CA LYS A 307 25.25 -4.16 0.80
C LYS A 307 26.55 -4.84 0.36
N THR A 308 27.66 -4.57 1.06
CA THR A 308 28.96 -5.21 0.78
C THR A 308 28.86 -6.73 0.95
N LEU A 309 28.32 -7.22 2.07
CA LEU A 309 28.18 -8.66 2.30
C LEU A 309 27.30 -9.36 1.25
N ALA A 310 26.23 -8.70 0.80
CA ALA A 310 25.33 -9.23 -0.20
C ALA A 310 26.06 -9.49 -1.54
N GLY A 311 26.83 -8.50 -2.00
CA GLY A 311 27.62 -8.61 -3.24
C GLY A 311 28.81 -9.56 -3.10
N GLN A 312 29.53 -9.49 -1.98
CA GLN A 312 30.65 -10.38 -1.66
C GLN A 312 30.24 -11.86 -1.68
N ARG A 313 29.12 -12.21 -1.03
CA ARG A 313 28.65 -13.61 -0.96
C ARG A 313 28.22 -14.15 -2.33
N LEU A 314 27.63 -13.31 -3.19
CA LEU A 314 27.38 -13.68 -4.59
C LEU A 314 28.69 -13.92 -5.36
N ALA A 315 29.73 -13.12 -5.10
CA ALA A 315 31.02 -13.27 -5.76
C ALA A 315 31.71 -14.58 -5.35
N LEU A 316 31.57 -15.04 -4.10
CA LEU A 316 32.11 -16.34 -3.67
C LEU A 316 31.59 -17.50 -4.52
N HIS A 317 30.29 -17.48 -4.86
CA HIS A 317 29.70 -18.48 -5.77
C HIS A 317 30.31 -18.41 -7.18
N ALA A 318 30.50 -17.22 -7.73
CA ALA A 318 31.15 -17.04 -9.03
C ALA A 318 32.61 -17.53 -9.02
N LEU A 319 33.36 -17.17 -7.98
CA LEU A 319 34.76 -17.56 -7.80
C LEU A 319 34.93 -19.07 -7.70
N LYS A 320 34.08 -19.74 -6.91
CA LYS A 320 34.07 -21.19 -6.76
C LYS A 320 33.69 -21.90 -8.07
N ASN A 321 32.58 -21.50 -8.69
CA ASN A 321 31.94 -22.29 -9.74
C ASN A 321 32.40 -21.94 -11.17
N GLU A 322 32.73 -20.66 -11.45
CA GLU A 322 33.09 -20.22 -12.81
C GLU A 322 34.60 -20.04 -13.01
N TYR A 323 35.32 -19.74 -11.92
CA TYR A 323 36.74 -19.42 -11.98
C TYR A 323 37.62 -20.44 -11.25
N GLY A 324 37.04 -21.54 -10.74
CA GLY A 324 37.76 -22.66 -10.13
C GLY A 324 38.59 -22.28 -8.89
N LYS A 325 38.22 -21.20 -8.20
CA LYS A 325 38.92 -20.76 -6.98
C LYS A 325 38.54 -21.65 -5.81
N ASN A 326 39.54 -22.01 -4.99
CA ASN A 326 39.31 -22.77 -3.76
C ASN A 326 38.79 -21.86 -2.64
N VAL A 327 37.49 -21.53 -2.69
CA VAL A 327 36.81 -20.68 -1.71
C VAL A 327 35.52 -21.34 -1.23
N VAL A 328 35.16 -21.07 0.02
CA VAL A 328 33.88 -21.50 0.60
C VAL A 328 32.81 -20.47 0.23
N ALA A 329 31.72 -20.91 -0.39
CA ALA A 329 30.62 -20.05 -0.83
C ALA A 329 29.30 -20.27 -0.07
N ASP A 330 29.21 -21.38 0.66
CA ASP A 330 28.01 -21.81 1.38
C ASP A 330 28.24 -21.77 2.89
N GLY A 331 27.29 -21.20 3.63
CA GLY A 331 27.23 -21.31 5.09
C GLY A 331 26.65 -22.66 5.53
N PRO A 332 26.69 -22.98 6.83
CA PRO A 332 26.09 -24.21 7.35
C PRO A 332 24.60 -24.31 7.01
N MET A 333 24.11 -25.51 6.72
CA MET A 333 22.70 -25.73 6.38
C MET A 333 22.19 -27.00 7.05
N PHE A 334 20.94 -27.00 7.48
CA PHE A 334 20.33 -28.16 8.13
C PHE A 334 20.32 -29.38 7.20
N LYS A 335 20.77 -30.52 7.71
CA LYS A 335 20.75 -31.82 7.03
C LYS A 335 19.72 -32.76 7.65
N SER A 336 19.80 -32.96 8.95
CA SER A 336 18.95 -33.87 9.73
C SER A 336 19.10 -33.58 11.23
N TYR A 337 18.27 -34.24 12.05
CA TYR A 337 18.54 -34.36 13.48
C TYR A 337 18.19 -35.76 13.97
N ARG A 338 18.71 -36.11 15.15
CA ARG A 338 18.27 -37.27 15.95
C ARG A 338 18.06 -36.86 17.40
N VAL A 339 17.19 -37.57 18.11
CA VAL A 339 16.87 -37.30 19.52
C VAL A 339 17.52 -38.37 20.40
N GLU A 340 18.30 -37.94 21.38
CA GLU A 340 18.95 -38.79 22.39
C GLU A 340 18.55 -38.32 23.79
N GLY A 341 17.47 -38.90 24.34
CA GLY A 341 16.91 -38.44 25.61
C GLY A 341 16.33 -37.03 25.48
N ASP A 342 16.86 -36.08 26.27
CA ASP A 342 16.47 -34.67 26.23
C ASP A 342 17.34 -33.81 25.29
N LYS A 343 18.15 -34.44 24.44
CA LYS A 343 19.06 -33.78 23.50
C LYS A 343 18.63 -33.97 22.05
N VAL A 344 18.67 -32.89 21.29
CA VAL A 344 18.53 -32.92 19.82
C VAL A 344 19.91 -32.72 19.19
N MET A 345 20.39 -33.75 18.50
CA MET A 345 21.68 -33.74 17.80
C MET A 345 21.43 -33.32 16.35
N VAL A 346 21.79 -32.08 16.00
CA VAL A 346 21.58 -31.50 14.66
C VAL A 346 22.84 -31.70 13.81
N GLU A 347 22.63 -32.26 12.61
CA GLU A 347 23.65 -32.41 11.59
C GLU A 347 23.53 -31.31 10.54
N LEU A 348 24.68 -30.78 10.12
CA LEU A 348 24.76 -29.69 9.16
C LEU A 348 25.60 -30.07 7.94
N GLU A 349 25.19 -29.59 6.77
CA GLU A 349 26.05 -29.47 5.59
C GLU A 349 26.90 -28.20 5.68
N ASN A 350 28.02 -28.15 4.96
CA ASN A 350 28.92 -26.97 4.87
C ASN A 350 29.47 -26.47 6.23
N ALA A 351 29.60 -27.39 7.19
CA ALA A 351 30.18 -27.15 8.51
C ALA A 351 31.63 -27.66 8.63
N ALA A 352 32.26 -28.03 7.52
CA ALA A 352 33.62 -28.57 7.47
C ALA A 352 34.63 -27.66 8.19
N GLY A 353 35.38 -28.22 9.12
CA GLY A 353 36.34 -27.45 9.94
C GLY A 353 35.70 -26.76 11.16
N GLY A 354 34.43 -27.02 11.43
CA GLY A 354 33.72 -26.60 12.63
C GLY A 354 32.99 -25.25 12.53
N LEU A 355 32.28 -24.93 13.61
CA LEU A 355 31.42 -23.75 13.72
C LEU A 355 32.02 -22.70 14.67
N VAL A 356 31.74 -21.44 14.38
CA VAL A 356 32.09 -20.31 15.24
C VAL A 356 30.84 -19.52 15.59
N VAL A 357 30.85 -18.91 16.78
CA VAL A 357 29.83 -17.94 17.16
C VAL A 357 30.34 -16.55 16.80
N ALA A 358 29.59 -15.84 15.97
CA ALA A 358 29.95 -14.50 15.52
C ALA A 358 28.72 -13.59 15.51
N GLU A 359 28.94 -12.29 15.50
CA GLU A 359 27.88 -11.31 15.33
C GLU A 359 28.19 -10.39 14.16
N THR A 360 27.15 -9.96 13.48
CA THR A 360 27.26 -8.94 12.44
C THR A 360 26.64 -7.64 12.91
N GLY A 361 27.22 -6.53 12.45
CA GLY A 361 26.77 -5.20 12.83
C GLY A 361 25.31 -4.99 12.45
N SER A 362 24.58 -4.22 13.27
CA SER A 362 23.27 -3.72 12.87
C SER A 362 23.42 -2.73 11.70
N ASN A 363 22.31 -2.13 11.27
CA ASN A 363 22.24 -1.14 10.19
C ASN A 363 23.01 0.19 10.45
N ALA A 364 24.02 0.15 11.33
CA ALA A 364 24.83 1.25 11.77
C ALA A 364 25.78 1.73 10.64
N LYS A 365 26.03 3.04 10.61
CA LYS A 365 26.77 3.71 9.53
C LYS A 365 28.29 3.57 9.66
N ASP A 366 28.77 2.93 10.73
CA ASP A 366 30.17 2.78 11.09
C ASP A 366 30.75 1.46 10.59
N GLY A 367 31.17 1.46 9.32
CA GLY A 367 31.99 0.40 8.73
C GLY A 367 31.26 -0.49 7.71
N LEU A 368 31.85 -1.65 7.42
CA LEU A 368 31.39 -2.59 6.38
C LEU A 368 30.39 -3.65 6.87
N GLY A 369 30.02 -3.62 8.15
CA GLY A 369 29.11 -4.61 8.74
C GLY A 369 29.59 -6.06 8.59
N LEU A 370 30.91 -6.32 8.56
CA LEU A 370 31.45 -7.68 8.45
C LEU A 370 31.24 -8.45 9.77
N PRO A 371 30.90 -9.76 9.72
CA PRO A 371 30.77 -10.58 10.92
C PRO A 371 32.09 -10.65 11.70
N LYS A 372 32.00 -10.64 13.03
CA LYS A 372 33.15 -10.75 13.94
C LYS A 372 32.92 -11.88 14.93
N VAL A 373 33.92 -12.76 15.08
CA VAL A 373 33.89 -13.86 16.04
C VAL A 373 33.74 -13.30 17.44
N ILE A 374 32.82 -13.89 18.22
CA ILE A 374 32.65 -13.59 19.64
C ILE A 374 33.54 -14.55 20.44
N PRO A 375 34.56 -14.05 21.16
CA PRO A 375 35.39 -14.88 22.00
C PRO A 375 34.55 -15.60 23.06
N ASN A 376 34.74 -16.91 23.22
CA ASN A 376 33.97 -17.76 24.13
C ASN A 376 32.45 -17.64 23.93
N GLY A 377 32.00 -17.50 22.69
CA GLY A 377 30.60 -17.22 22.35
C GLY A 377 29.64 -18.40 22.48
N ALA A 378 30.06 -19.60 22.89
CA ALA A 378 29.20 -20.79 22.95
C ALA A 378 27.93 -20.56 23.79
N ASP A 379 28.05 -19.91 24.95
CA ASP A 379 26.91 -19.59 25.83
C ASP A 379 26.06 -18.41 25.32
N LYS A 380 26.44 -17.81 24.18
CA LYS A 380 25.75 -16.68 23.56
C LYS A 380 24.97 -17.08 22.31
N VAL A 381 24.89 -18.37 21.95
CA VAL A 381 24.08 -18.84 20.83
C VAL A 381 22.61 -18.48 21.06
N LYS A 382 21.93 -18.01 20.01
CA LYS A 382 20.55 -17.51 20.08
C LYS A 382 19.65 -18.24 19.08
N LEU A 383 18.34 -18.03 19.23
CA LEU A 383 17.30 -18.37 18.23
C LEU A 383 17.06 -19.87 18.00
N PHE A 384 17.56 -20.73 18.89
CA PHE A 384 17.22 -22.16 18.87
C PHE A 384 16.02 -22.43 19.75
N TYR A 385 15.10 -23.23 19.20
CA TYR A 385 13.90 -23.66 19.89
C TYR A 385 13.70 -25.15 19.67
N VAL A 386 13.14 -25.83 20.67
CA VAL A 386 12.67 -27.22 20.56
C VAL A 386 11.20 -27.27 20.95
N ALA A 387 10.48 -28.26 20.42
CA ALA A 387 9.08 -28.48 20.75
C ALA A 387 8.83 -29.96 21.00
N GLY A 388 7.98 -30.24 21.99
CA GLY A 388 7.58 -31.57 22.40
C GLY A 388 6.19 -31.90 21.91
N GLU A 389 5.55 -32.89 22.53
CA GLU A 389 4.22 -33.35 22.15
C GLU A 389 3.11 -32.28 22.25
N ASP A 390 3.27 -31.32 23.16
CA ASP A 390 2.35 -30.19 23.33
C ASP A 390 2.43 -29.15 22.20
N ARG A 391 3.43 -29.29 21.32
CA ARG A 391 3.74 -28.40 20.19
C ARG A 391 4.02 -26.96 20.61
N VAL A 392 4.55 -26.77 21.82
CA VAL A 392 5.00 -25.47 22.32
C VAL A 392 6.51 -25.32 22.09
N TRP A 393 6.88 -24.32 21.30
CA TRP A 393 8.27 -24.02 20.98
C TRP A 393 8.95 -23.29 22.13
N CYS A 394 9.86 -23.98 22.80
CA CYS A 394 10.62 -23.50 23.95
C CYS A 394 12.04 -23.09 23.54
N PRO A 395 12.57 -21.96 24.04
CA PRO A 395 13.98 -21.63 23.87
C PRO A 395 14.90 -22.77 24.32
N ALA A 396 15.99 -22.97 23.58
CA ALA A 396 16.93 -24.05 23.83
C ALA A 396 18.39 -23.54 23.91
N ALA A 397 19.16 -24.15 24.80
CA ALA A 397 20.61 -23.97 24.87
C ALA A 397 21.29 -24.83 23.80
N VAL A 398 22.45 -24.38 23.32
CA VAL A 398 23.20 -25.05 22.25
C VAL A 398 24.64 -25.24 22.66
N GLN A 399 25.14 -26.46 22.50
CA GLN A 399 26.56 -26.79 22.56
C GLN A 399 27.06 -27.09 21.14
N ILE A 400 28.15 -26.44 20.75
CA ILE A 400 28.86 -26.73 19.49
C ILE A 400 29.80 -27.93 19.72
N ALA A 401 29.64 -28.99 18.93
CA ALA A 401 30.44 -30.19 19.00
C ALA A 401 31.06 -30.48 17.62
N GLY A 402 32.19 -29.83 17.32
CA GLY A 402 32.82 -29.90 16.01
C GLY A 402 31.93 -29.30 14.93
N GLU A 403 31.41 -30.17 14.06
CA GLU A 403 30.53 -29.81 12.93
C GLU A 403 29.03 -30.00 13.25
N GLN A 404 28.70 -30.46 14.47
CA GLN A 404 27.34 -30.71 14.94
C GLN A 404 26.91 -29.70 16.01
N LEU A 405 25.60 -29.56 16.18
CA LEU A 405 24.99 -28.80 17.27
C LEU A 405 24.20 -29.73 18.18
N ILE A 406 24.43 -29.63 19.48
CA ILE A 406 23.67 -30.34 20.51
C ILE A 406 22.71 -29.32 21.14
N VAL A 407 21.41 -29.50 20.94
CA VAL A 407 20.38 -28.57 21.36
C VAL A 407 19.58 -29.19 22.51
N THR A 408 19.42 -28.45 23.62
CA THR A 408 18.76 -28.93 24.85
C THR A 408 17.85 -27.88 25.43
N SER A 409 16.70 -28.27 25.99
CA SER A 409 15.84 -27.38 26.76
C SER A 409 15.69 -27.86 28.21
N SER A 410 15.55 -26.91 29.13
CA SER A 410 15.16 -27.21 30.51
C SER A 410 13.67 -27.51 30.64
N LYS A 411 12.85 -27.05 29.69
CA LYS A 411 11.38 -27.15 29.73
C LYS A 411 10.84 -28.39 29.03
N ASP A 412 11.47 -28.79 27.93
CA ASP A 412 11.08 -29.98 27.18
C ASP A 412 12.12 -31.09 27.36
N LYS A 413 11.65 -32.25 27.84
CA LYS A 413 12.47 -33.44 28.12
C LYS A 413 12.29 -34.57 27.11
N ALA A 414 11.40 -34.40 26.13
CA ALA A 414 11.18 -35.35 25.05
C ALA A 414 10.97 -34.57 23.72
N PRO A 415 12.00 -33.85 23.24
CA PRO A 415 11.86 -32.99 22.08
C PRO A 415 11.54 -33.79 20.83
N ARG A 416 10.56 -33.32 20.06
CA ARG A 416 10.14 -33.90 18.77
C ARG A 416 10.49 -33.01 17.59
N GLY A 417 10.75 -31.73 17.82
CA GLY A 417 11.12 -30.78 16.78
C GLY A 417 12.23 -29.81 17.21
N VAL A 418 12.83 -29.17 16.20
CA VAL A 418 13.89 -28.17 16.34
C VAL A 418 13.72 -27.06 15.31
N ALA A 419 13.95 -25.82 15.74
CA ALA A 419 13.88 -24.63 14.90
C ALA A 419 15.08 -23.71 15.12
N TYR A 420 15.47 -23.03 14.05
CA TYR A 420 16.47 -21.97 14.06
C TYR A 420 16.05 -20.81 13.15
N ALA A 421 15.97 -19.61 13.72
CA ALA A 421 15.90 -18.32 13.01
C ALA A 421 14.84 -18.18 11.89
N THR A 422 13.72 -18.90 11.98
CA THR A 422 12.64 -18.85 10.97
C THR A 422 11.74 -17.62 11.08
N GLY A 423 11.74 -16.94 12.23
CA GLY A 423 11.12 -15.62 12.40
C GLY A 423 11.94 -14.48 11.81
N GLY A 424 11.47 -13.25 11.97
CA GLY A 424 12.15 -12.03 11.53
C GLY A 424 13.40 -11.72 12.37
N ALA A 425 14.35 -12.63 12.50
CA ALA A 425 15.44 -12.59 13.48
C ALA A 425 16.46 -11.44 13.32
N GLY A 426 16.32 -10.59 12.30
CA GLY A 426 17.23 -9.48 12.05
C GLY A 426 18.70 -9.92 11.96
N ASN A 427 19.56 -9.27 12.74
CA ASN A 427 21.00 -9.57 12.80
C ASN A 427 21.38 -10.43 14.02
N GLN A 428 20.40 -11.06 14.67
CA GLN A 428 20.62 -11.98 15.79
C GLN A 428 21.20 -13.35 15.40
N PRO A 429 21.04 -13.88 14.16
CA PRO A 429 21.67 -15.13 13.75
C PRO A 429 23.19 -15.10 13.94
N ASN A 430 23.70 -16.03 14.75
CA ASN A 430 25.06 -15.97 15.27
C ASN A 430 25.90 -17.25 15.13
N ILE A 431 25.44 -18.25 14.39
CA ILE A 431 26.24 -19.45 14.05
C ILE A 431 26.79 -19.28 12.63
N TYR A 432 28.10 -19.46 12.47
CA TYR A 432 28.81 -19.36 11.20
C TYR A 432 29.77 -20.54 11.03
N ASN A 433 30.15 -20.84 9.78
CA ASN A 433 31.34 -21.66 9.54
C ASN A 433 32.63 -20.83 9.63
N GLN A 434 33.79 -21.49 9.52
CA GLN A 434 35.10 -20.83 9.54
C GLN A 434 35.31 -19.79 8.42
N ALA A 435 34.49 -19.85 7.35
CA ALA A 435 34.50 -18.85 6.28
C ALA A 435 33.61 -17.63 6.57
N MET A 436 33.08 -17.50 7.79
CA MET A 436 32.19 -16.41 8.22
C MET A 436 30.91 -16.31 7.39
N LEU A 437 30.36 -17.45 6.97
CA LEU A 437 29.05 -17.56 6.33
C LEU A 437 28.01 -18.13 7.31
N PRO A 438 26.83 -17.50 7.44
CA PRO A 438 25.86 -17.81 8.50
C PRO A 438 25.11 -19.13 8.24
N LEU A 439 24.69 -19.79 9.32
CA LEU A 439 23.76 -20.91 9.29
C LEU A 439 22.39 -20.44 8.76
N THR A 440 21.83 -21.16 7.79
CA THR A 440 20.50 -20.83 7.23
C THR A 440 19.36 -21.29 8.15
N PRO A 441 18.19 -20.60 8.15
CA PRO A 441 17.03 -20.99 8.95
C PRO A 441 16.48 -22.37 8.62
N PHE A 442 15.89 -23.03 9.61
CA PHE A 442 15.15 -24.29 9.44
C PHE A 442 14.13 -24.50 10.57
N ILE A 443 13.10 -25.31 10.31
CA ILE A 443 12.12 -25.74 11.31
C ILE A 443 11.57 -27.12 10.94
N TYR A 444 11.76 -28.08 11.83
CA TYR A 444 11.33 -29.47 11.61
C TYR A 444 10.65 -30.01 12.87
N TYR A 445 9.67 -30.88 12.68
CA TYR A 445 8.94 -31.57 13.75
C TYR A 445 8.60 -32.98 13.26
N ASP A 446 8.91 -34.00 14.06
CA ASP A 446 8.83 -35.42 13.66
C ASP A 446 9.57 -35.74 12.35
N HIS A 447 10.75 -35.14 12.17
CA HIS A 447 11.57 -35.24 10.96
C HIS A 447 10.95 -34.68 9.67
N GLU A 448 9.79 -34.02 9.79
CA GLU A 448 9.09 -33.39 8.68
C GLU A 448 9.26 -31.87 8.70
N LEU A 449 9.31 -31.28 7.50
CA LEU A 449 9.45 -29.84 7.32
C LEU A 449 8.15 -29.12 7.76
N VAL A 450 8.30 -28.13 8.64
CA VAL A 450 7.16 -27.36 9.14
C VAL A 450 6.89 -26.14 8.25
N THR A 451 5.65 -26.04 7.77
CA THR A 451 5.12 -24.94 6.95
C THR A 451 3.75 -24.54 7.46
N SER A 452 3.23 -23.38 7.06
CA SER A 452 1.83 -22.97 7.32
C SER A 452 0.79 -23.92 6.74
N LYS A 453 1.17 -24.75 5.76
CA LYS A 453 0.31 -25.78 5.16
C LYS A 453 0.39 -27.10 5.91
N THR A 454 1.55 -27.46 6.44
CA THR A 454 1.78 -28.76 7.12
C THR A 454 1.59 -28.67 8.63
N TRP A 455 1.69 -27.48 9.22
CA TRP A 455 1.50 -27.30 10.65
C TRP A 455 0.01 -27.32 11.02
N PRO A 456 -0.40 -28.15 12.00
CA PRO A 456 -1.82 -28.30 12.38
C PRO A 456 -2.46 -27.11 13.12
N ASP A 457 -1.67 -26.24 13.75
CA ASP A 457 -2.22 -25.07 14.46
C ASP A 457 -2.14 -23.82 13.56
N GLU A 458 -3.06 -22.87 13.70
CA GLU A 458 -3.05 -21.62 12.91
C GLU A 458 -1.75 -20.81 13.08
N LYS A 459 -1.16 -20.88 14.27
CA LYS A 459 0.13 -20.25 14.62
C LYS A 459 0.98 -21.19 15.45
N LEU A 460 2.30 -20.98 15.41
CA LEU A 460 3.21 -21.63 16.36
C LEU A 460 2.91 -21.11 17.78
N LYS A 461 2.85 -22.03 18.75
CA LYS A 461 2.78 -21.67 20.17
C LYS A 461 4.20 -21.46 20.67
N ILE A 462 4.50 -20.28 21.21
CA ILE A 462 5.81 -19.93 21.72
C ILE A 462 5.73 -19.84 23.24
N ASP A 463 6.61 -20.57 23.93
CA ASP A 463 6.70 -20.51 25.38
C ASP A 463 7.09 -19.10 25.86
N GLY A 464 6.32 -18.56 26.80
CA GLY A 464 6.51 -17.21 27.35
C GLY A 464 5.87 -16.07 26.54
N GLU A 465 5.32 -16.32 25.36
CA GLU A 465 4.53 -15.32 24.63
C GLU A 465 3.05 -15.41 25.04
N THR A 466 2.58 -14.44 25.83
CA THR A 466 1.14 -14.19 25.98
C THR A 466 0.67 -13.41 24.77
N ILE A 467 -0.10 -14.06 23.90
CA ILE A 467 -0.81 -13.37 22.82
C ILE A 467 -1.72 -12.32 23.47
N ASP A 468 -1.48 -11.02 23.21
CA ASP A 468 -2.36 -9.96 23.73
C ASP A 468 -3.78 -10.16 23.16
N PRO A 469 -4.76 -10.53 23.99
CA PRO A 469 -6.13 -10.77 23.53
C PRO A 469 -6.74 -9.52 22.92
N ASN A 470 -6.27 -8.32 23.29
CA ASN A 470 -6.75 -7.06 22.73
C ASN A 470 -6.26 -6.87 21.28
N THR A 471 -5.08 -7.38 20.93
CA THR A 471 -4.59 -7.33 19.53
C THR A 471 -5.27 -8.38 18.65
N VAL A 472 -5.65 -9.51 19.24
CA VAL A 472 -6.39 -10.59 18.60
C VAL A 472 -7.88 -10.29 18.67
N GLY A 473 -8.30 -9.29 17.91
CA GLY A 473 -9.70 -8.87 17.86
C GLY A 473 -9.84 -7.43 17.42
N LEU A 474 -9.05 -6.50 17.96
CA LEU A 474 -9.15 -5.09 17.57
C LEU A 474 -8.80 -4.88 16.10
N ALA A 475 -7.75 -5.54 15.57
CA ALA A 475 -7.47 -5.50 14.14
C ALA A 475 -8.66 -6.01 13.30
N TYR A 476 -9.41 -7.00 13.79
CA TYR A 476 -10.62 -7.52 13.14
C TYR A 476 -11.80 -6.56 13.30
N GLU A 477 -12.04 -5.99 14.48
CA GLU A 477 -13.05 -4.94 14.73
C GLU A 477 -12.80 -3.69 13.88
N TYR A 478 -11.54 -3.28 13.71
CA TYR A 478 -11.17 -2.18 12.83
C TYR A 478 -11.45 -2.52 11.37
N ARG A 479 -11.42 -3.80 10.96
CA ARG A 479 -11.69 -4.23 9.58
C ARG A 479 -13.17 -4.32 9.25
N LYS A 480 -14.05 -4.39 10.25
CA LYS A 480 -15.51 -4.39 10.05
C LYS A 480 -15.99 -3.02 9.58
N MET A 481 -16.99 -3.02 8.69
CA MET A 481 -17.70 -1.79 8.36
C MET A 481 -18.43 -1.23 9.58
N PRO A 482 -18.65 0.09 9.65
CA PRO A 482 -19.41 0.68 10.76
C PRO A 482 -20.85 0.15 10.79
N LEU A 483 -21.15 -0.71 11.78
CA LEU A 483 -22.51 -1.19 12.03
C LEU A 483 -23.49 -0.05 12.26
N LEU A 484 -23.01 1.08 12.79
CA LEU A 484 -23.79 2.29 13.04
C LEU A 484 -23.04 3.51 12.47
N SER A 485 -23.75 4.34 11.71
CA SER A 485 -23.19 5.56 11.10
C SER A 485 -22.51 6.44 12.15
N ALA A 486 -21.43 7.13 11.75
CA ALA A 486 -20.56 7.85 12.67
C ALA A 486 -21.22 9.01 13.44
N GLN A 487 -22.38 9.49 13.00
CA GLN A 487 -23.14 10.54 13.71
C GLN A 487 -23.80 10.06 15.01
N PHE A 488 -24.01 8.74 15.17
CA PHE A 488 -24.62 8.15 16.36
C PHE A 488 -23.53 7.56 17.25
N ARG A 489 -23.17 8.29 18.31
CA ARG A 489 -22.07 7.97 19.23
C ARG A 489 -22.47 8.29 20.67
N ASP A 490 -21.62 7.92 21.61
CA ASP A 490 -21.74 8.38 22.98
C ASP A 490 -21.87 9.90 23.04
N ASN A 491 -22.66 10.38 23.99
CA ASN A 491 -22.96 11.79 24.20
C ASN A 491 -23.71 12.49 23.05
N ALA A 492 -24.25 11.77 22.05
CA ALA A 492 -24.96 12.40 20.94
C ALA A 492 -26.16 13.23 21.39
N VAL A 493 -26.42 14.31 20.65
CA VAL A 493 -27.68 15.06 20.72
C VAL A 493 -28.46 14.74 19.45
N LEU A 494 -29.67 14.21 19.58
CA LEU A 494 -30.57 13.92 18.45
C LEU A 494 -31.70 14.95 18.40
N GLN A 495 -32.14 15.29 17.18
CA GLN A 495 -33.14 16.35 16.94
C GLN A 495 -34.50 16.05 17.59
N ALA A 496 -34.98 16.97 18.41
CA ALA A 496 -36.31 16.95 19.01
C ALA A 496 -37.41 17.32 17.99
N GLY A 497 -38.62 16.80 18.17
CA GLY A 497 -39.82 17.19 17.42
C GLY A 497 -39.85 16.75 15.94
N GLN A 498 -38.91 15.90 15.52
CA GLN A 498 -38.82 15.38 14.15
C GLN A 498 -38.51 13.87 14.20
N PRO A 499 -39.03 13.05 13.27
CA PRO A 499 -38.57 11.67 13.13
C PRO A 499 -37.07 11.60 12.86
N ILE A 500 -36.40 10.59 13.41
CA ILE A 500 -34.95 10.38 13.27
C ILE A 500 -34.70 9.07 12.54
N VAL A 501 -33.98 9.13 11.42
CA VAL A 501 -33.55 7.93 10.69
C VAL A 501 -32.20 7.47 11.23
N ILE A 502 -32.19 6.41 12.04
CA ILE A 502 -30.97 5.77 12.51
C ILE A 502 -30.57 4.67 11.54
N ARG A 503 -29.29 4.60 11.19
CA ARG A 503 -28.79 3.74 10.12
C ARG A 503 -27.34 3.32 10.30
N GLY A 504 -26.93 2.32 9.55
CA GLY A 504 -25.55 1.89 9.45
C GLY A 504 -25.32 0.91 8.30
N SER A 505 -24.13 0.30 8.27
CA SER A 505 -23.80 -0.64 7.21
C SER A 505 -24.43 -2.00 7.47
N ALA A 506 -25.03 -2.58 6.42
CA ALA A 506 -25.43 -3.98 6.39
C ALA A 506 -24.32 -4.88 5.84
N LEU A 507 -23.22 -4.29 5.37
CA LEU A 507 -22.00 -4.97 4.98
C LEU A 507 -21.13 -5.22 6.23
N HIS A 508 -20.34 -6.28 6.19
CA HIS A 508 -19.47 -6.72 7.29
C HIS A 508 -18.00 -6.42 6.96
N ASP A 509 -17.11 -7.41 7.03
CA ASP A 509 -15.66 -7.29 6.84
C ASP A 509 -15.31 -6.51 5.58
N PHE A 510 -14.64 -5.37 5.72
CA PHE A 510 -14.16 -4.53 4.62
C PHE A 510 -15.22 -4.13 3.58
N GLY A 511 -16.51 -4.17 3.92
CA GLY A 511 -17.58 -3.84 2.97
C GLY A 511 -18.05 -5.03 2.13
N TYR A 512 -17.70 -6.26 2.52
CA TYR A 512 -18.27 -7.46 1.90
C TYR A 512 -19.56 -7.89 2.60
N GLU A 513 -20.41 -8.59 1.86
CA GLU A 513 -21.60 -9.23 2.42
C GLU A 513 -21.19 -10.34 3.38
N ALA A 514 -21.94 -10.49 4.47
CA ALA A 514 -21.78 -11.60 5.39
C ALA A 514 -22.08 -12.93 4.69
N LYS A 515 -21.29 -13.96 4.98
CA LYS A 515 -21.59 -15.33 4.53
C LYS A 515 -22.48 -15.99 5.59
N GLY A 516 -23.71 -16.35 5.22
CA GLY A 516 -24.70 -16.95 6.12
C GLY A 516 -25.93 -16.06 6.33
N ALA A 517 -26.84 -16.50 7.19
CA ALA A 517 -28.04 -15.74 7.55
C ALA A 517 -27.67 -14.62 8.52
N ALA A 518 -27.61 -13.39 8.01
CA ALA A 518 -27.24 -12.22 8.81
C ALA A 518 -28.48 -11.43 9.28
N GLU A 519 -28.45 -11.00 10.54
CA GLU A 519 -29.49 -10.15 11.13
C GLU A 519 -28.88 -8.99 11.89
N ILE A 520 -29.59 -7.87 11.90
CA ILE A 520 -29.26 -6.68 12.68
C ILE A 520 -30.36 -6.46 13.71
N LYS A 521 -29.99 -6.39 14.99
CA LYS A 521 -30.93 -6.08 16.06
C LYS A 521 -30.68 -4.67 16.56
N PHE A 522 -31.72 -3.85 16.56
CA PHE A 522 -31.70 -2.45 16.95
C PHE A 522 -32.58 -2.26 18.18
N SER A 523 -32.04 -1.52 19.16
CA SER A 523 -32.74 -1.12 20.38
C SER A 523 -32.47 0.35 20.69
N PHE A 524 -33.53 1.16 20.80
CA PHE A 524 -33.44 2.54 21.27
C PHE A 524 -34.78 3.01 21.81
N VAL A 525 -34.81 3.61 23.01
CA VAL A 525 -36.04 4.15 23.65
C VAL A 525 -37.27 3.22 23.56
N GLY A 526 -37.08 1.94 23.90
CA GLY A 526 -38.16 0.94 23.88
C GLY A 526 -38.57 0.45 22.49
N ILE A 527 -37.91 0.93 21.42
CA ILE A 527 -38.07 0.41 20.06
C ILE A 527 -37.08 -0.71 19.85
N GLU A 528 -37.60 -1.92 19.65
CA GLU A 528 -36.84 -3.11 19.28
C GLU A 528 -37.17 -3.50 17.84
N LYS A 529 -36.14 -3.72 17.00
CA LYS A 529 -36.29 -4.19 15.62
C LYS A 529 -35.24 -5.25 15.30
N THR A 530 -35.67 -6.32 14.64
CA THR A 530 -34.78 -7.27 13.97
C THR A 530 -34.89 -7.06 12.47
N ILE A 531 -33.77 -6.84 11.80
CA ILE A 531 -33.67 -6.52 10.38
C ILE A 531 -32.89 -7.65 9.71
N PRO A 532 -33.53 -8.47 8.87
CA PRO A 532 -32.80 -9.47 8.08
C PRO A 532 -31.95 -8.78 7.03
N VAL A 533 -30.67 -9.15 6.93
CA VAL A 533 -29.75 -8.65 5.90
C VAL A 533 -29.95 -9.48 4.64
N THR A 534 -30.45 -8.86 3.57
CA THR A 534 -30.69 -9.52 2.28
C THR A 534 -29.51 -9.36 1.31
N PRO A 535 -29.36 -10.25 0.32
CA PRO A 535 -28.32 -10.10 -0.71
C PRO A 535 -28.42 -8.74 -1.42
N GLY A 536 -27.29 -8.04 -1.58
CA GLY A 536 -27.21 -6.70 -2.16
C GLY A 536 -27.55 -5.56 -1.19
N MET A 537 -27.98 -5.84 0.04
CA MET A 537 -28.29 -4.82 1.05
C MET A 537 -27.01 -4.18 1.59
N LYS A 538 -26.79 -2.90 1.28
CA LYS A 538 -25.60 -2.15 1.73
C LYS A 538 -25.81 -1.38 3.03
N GLU A 539 -27.05 -0.97 3.28
CA GLU A 539 -27.46 -0.08 4.36
C GLU A 539 -28.69 -0.66 5.06
N TRP A 540 -28.74 -0.55 6.38
CA TRP A 540 -29.96 -0.75 7.16
C TRP A 540 -30.40 0.58 7.77
N GLN A 541 -31.70 0.73 8.01
CA GLN A 541 -32.25 1.91 8.67
C GLN A 541 -33.46 1.58 9.53
N VAL A 542 -33.65 2.37 10.59
CA VAL A 542 -34.83 2.39 11.46
C VAL A 542 -35.24 3.85 11.65
N THR A 543 -36.49 4.17 11.32
CA THR A 543 -37.06 5.48 11.61
C THR A 543 -37.67 5.45 13.02
N VAL A 544 -37.09 6.26 13.91
CA VAL A 544 -37.59 6.50 15.26
C VAL A 544 -38.61 7.66 15.18
N PRO A 545 -39.80 7.54 15.78
CA PRO A 545 -40.78 8.63 15.83
C PRO A 545 -40.21 9.90 16.46
N ALA A 546 -40.87 11.03 16.20
CA ALA A 546 -40.52 12.30 16.83
C ALA A 546 -40.58 12.18 18.36
N MET A 547 -39.57 12.73 19.03
CA MET A 547 -39.46 12.75 20.50
C MET A 547 -39.40 14.18 21.01
N GLU A 548 -39.99 14.41 22.17
CA GLU A 548 -39.83 15.68 22.89
C GLU A 548 -38.38 15.86 23.37
N ALA A 549 -37.97 17.12 23.51
CA ALA A 549 -36.66 17.45 24.05
C ALA A 549 -36.52 16.92 25.48
N SER A 550 -35.38 16.29 25.77
CA SER A 550 -35.12 15.65 27.06
C SER A 550 -33.61 15.59 27.30
N ALA A 551 -33.20 16.05 28.48
CA ALA A 551 -31.83 15.93 28.98
C ALA A 551 -31.55 14.56 29.62
N GLU A 552 -32.57 13.68 29.71
CA GLU A 552 -32.40 12.35 30.27
C GLU A 552 -31.52 11.48 29.37
N PRO A 553 -30.45 10.87 29.89
CA PRO A 553 -29.58 9.96 29.14
C PRO A 553 -30.34 8.76 28.56
N LYS A 554 -30.13 8.50 27.26
CA LYS A 554 -30.67 7.35 26.52
C LYS A 554 -29.54 6.47 25.99
N THR A 555 -29.82 5.18 25.82
CA THR A 555 -28.88 4.19 25.29
C THR A 555 -29.41 3.64 23.97
N LEU A 556 -28.57 3.70 22.94
CA LEU A 556 -28.78 3.08 21.62
C LEU A 556 -27.90 1.84 21.52
N LYS A 557 -28.48 0.70 21.17
CA LYS A 557 -27.77 -0.56 20.98
C LYS A 557 -28.08 -1.13 19.60
N VAL A 558 -27.04 -1.56 18.89
CA VAL A 558 -27.14 -2.29 17.63
C VAL A 558 -26.23 -3.50 17.68
N THR A 559 -26.74 -4.67 17.30
CA THR A 559 -25.94 -5.88 17.14
C THR A 559 -26.08 -6.44 15.73
N PHE A 560 -25.04 -7.11 15.25
CA PHE A 560 -25.01 -7.86 14.00
C PHE A 560 -24.72 -9.32 14.35
N THR A 561 -25.57 -10.23 13.89
CA THR A 561 -25.41 -11.66 14.06
C THR A 561 -25.30 -12.36 12.72
N ILE A 562 -24.49 -13.42 12.63
CA ILE A 562 -24.41 -14.32 11.47
C ILE A 562 -24.71 -15.73 11.97
N ASP A 563 -25.70 -16.40 11.38
CA ASP A 563 -26.16 -17.73 11.77
C ASP A 563 -26.47 -17.83 13.28
N GLY A 564 -27.00 -16.74 13.85
CA GLY A 564 -27.34 -16.62 15.26
C GLY A 564 -26.18 -16.23 16.20
N ALA A 565 -24.93 -16.27 15.74
CA ALA A 565 -23.77 -15.86 16.54
C ALA A 565 -23.57 -14.33 16.49
N LEU A 566 -23.34 -13.69 17.65
CA LEU A 566 -23.00 -12.27 17.73
C LEU A 566 -21.61 -12.03 17.12
N VAL A 567 -21.57 -11.28 16.01
CA VAL A 567 -20.30 -10.95 15.33
C VAL A 567 -19.91 -9.50 15.50
N HIS A 568 -20.84 -8.57 15.73
CA HIS A 568 -20.50 -7.18 16.02
C HIS A 568 -21.55 -6.53 16.93
N GLU A 569 -21.12 -5.67 17.85
CA GLU A 569 -22.00 -4.91 18.74
C GLU A 569 -21.54 -3.45 18.81
N ARG A 570 -22.53 -2.55 18.87
CA ARG A 570 -22.33 -1.14 19.19
C ARG A 570 -23.35 -0.71 20.24
N VAL A 571 -22.85 -0.20 21.35
CA VAL A 571 -23.65 0.47 22.38
C VAL A 571 -23.20 1.93 22.43
N CYS A 572 -24.15 2.85 22.38
CA CYS A 572 -23.93 4.29 22.52
C CYS A 572 -24.78 4.79 23.70
N THR A 573 -24.16 5.50 24.62
CA THR A 573 -24.71 5.91 25.91
C THR A 573 -24.75 7.43 26.03
N ASN A 574 -25.51 7.92 27.01
CA ASN A 574 -25.66 9.36 27.26
C ASN A 574 -26.17 10.15 26.05
N ILE A 575 -27.02 9.54 25.21
CA ILE A 575 -27.69 10.22 24.12
C ILE A 575 -28.82 11.08 24.71
N VAL A 576 -28.91 12.35 24.33
CA VAL A 576 -29.98 13.27 24.76
C VAL A 576 -30.76 13.78 23.54
N ILE A 577 -31.98 14.29 23.77
CA ILE A 577 -32.86 14.79 22.70
C ILE A 577 -32.96 16.31 22.82
N GLY A 578 -32.64 17.03 21.76
CA GLY A 578 -32.48 18.48 21.79
C GLY A 578 -32.56 19.13 20.42
N ASP A 579 -32.31 20.44 20.34
CA ASP A 579 -32.24 21.13 19.05
C ASP A 579 -30.85 20.94 18.43
N VAL A 580 -30.80 20.40 17.22
CA VAL A 580 -29.56 20.10 16.51
C VAL A 580 -29.40 21.02 15.30
N TRP A 581 -28.30 21.75 15.26
CA TRP A 581 -27.92 22.63 14.16
C TRP A 581 -26.74 22.07 13.39
N TYR A 582 -26.81 22.15 12.06
CA TYR A 582 -25.70 21.79 11.19
C TYR A 582 -24.97 23.05 10.73
N VAL A 583 -23.66 23.14 10.98
CA VAL A 583 -22.84 24.29 10.63
C VAL A 583 -21.74 23.83 9.68
N ALA A 584 -21.77 24.34 8.46
CA ALA A 584 -20.69 24.17 7.50
C ALA A 584 -19.87 25.45 7.40
N ALA A 585 -18.56 25.32 7.55
CA ALA A 585 -17.66 26.45 7.60
C ALA A 585 -16.39 26.22 6.76
N PRO A 586 -15.80 27.30 6.22
CA PRO A 586 -14.45 27.24 5.67
C PRO A 586 -13.41 27.20 6.79
N GLY A 587 -12.19 26.82 6.44
CA GLY A 587 -11.06 26.81 7.34
C GLY A 587 -10.72 28.21 7.84
N GLY A 588 -10.43 28.30 9.14
CA GLY A 588 -10.05 29.54 9.82
C GLY A 588 -10.45 29.48 11.28
N LYS A 589 -10.05 30.50 12.06
CA LYS A 589 -10.49 30.57 13.46
C LYS A 589 -11.84 31.29 13.52
N LEU A 590 -12.87 30.60 14.00
CA LEU A 590 -14.19 31.18 14.25
C LEU A 590 -14.29 31.57 15.72
N ASP A 591 -13.65 32.70 16.05
CA ASP A 591 -13.63 33.23 17.41
C ASP A 591 -14.99 33.81 17.81
N ALA A 592 -15.64 33.17 18.78
CA ALA A 592 -16.74 33.75 19.54
C ALA A 592 -16.57 33.32 21.02
N PRO A 593 -16.25 34.25 21.94
CA PRO A 593 -16.04 33.89 23.32
C PRO A 593 -17.33 33.34 23.94
N ALA A 594 -17.22 32.21 24.64
CA ALA A 594 -18.30 31.54 25.33
C ALA A 594 -17.77 30.98 26.66
N GLY A 595 -18.61 30.97 27.70
CA GLY A 595 -18.29 30.31 28.98
C GLY A 595 -18.48 28.79 28.88
N PRO A 596 -18.25 28.03 29.96
CA PRO A 596 -18.65 26.62 30.04
C PRO A 596 -20.15 26.47 29.81
N THR A 597 -20.56 25.41 29.12
CA THR A 597 -21.96 25.14 28.80
C THR A 597 -22.63 24.26 29.86
N GLY A 598 -21.85 23.59 30.71
CA GLY A 598 -22.37 22.65 31.70
C GLY A 598 -22.92 21.37 31.07
N GLY A 599 -22.48 21.04 29.85
CA GLY A 599 -22.87 19.82 29.12
C GLY A 599 -24.25 19.85 28.46
N ILE A 600 -25.01 20.95 28.59
CA ILE A 600 -26.31 21.15 27.90
C ILE A 600 -26.13 21.45 26.41
N VAL A 601 -24.96 21.96 26.02
CA VAL A 601 -24.58 22.20 24.61
C VAL A 601 -23.42 21.28 24.26
N ARG A 602 -23.62 20.45 23.24
CA ARG A 602 -22.60 19.52 22.74
C ARG A 602 -22.31 19.80 21.28
N MET A 603 -21.07 19.62 20.88
CA MET A 603 -20.66 19.71 19.48
C MET A 603 -20.08 18.40 18.97
N MET A 604 -20.25 18.18 17.68
CA MET A 604 -19.54 17.15 16.92
C MET A 604 -18.64 17.85 15.91
N ILE A 605 -17.34 17.56 15.97
CA ILE A 605 -16.36 17.98 14.97
C ILE A 605 -15.81 16.78 14.21
N ARG A 606 -15.33 16.99 12.98
CA ARG A 606 -14.55 15.95 12.31
C ARG A 606 -13.14 15.86 12.91
N ARG A 607 -12.62 14.63 13.04
CA ARG A 607 -11.21 14.39 13.40
C ARG A 607 -10.30 14.03 12.22
N SER A 608 -10.85 14.00 11.01
CA SER A 608 -10.09 13.78 9.77
C SER A 608 -9.44 15.06 9.27
N LYS A 609 -8.23 14.94 8.72
CA LYS A 609 -7.56 16.01 7.97
C LYS A 609 -7.94 16.06 6.48
N GLU A 610 -8.73 15.09 5.99
CA GLU A 610 -9.22 15.09 4.61
C GLU A 610 -10.42 16.02 4.46
N ASP A 611 -10.34 16.92 3.49
CA ASP A 611 -11.38 17.92 3.22
C ASP A 611 -12.13 17.65 1.91
N GLN A 612 -11.65 16.70 1.09
CA GLN A 612 -12.14 16.45 -0.26
C GLN A 612 -12.12 14.96 -0.60
N SER A 613 -13.16 14.46 -1.28
CA SER A 613 -13.23 13.11 -1.82
C SER A 613 -14.01 13.09 -3.13
N ALA A 614 -13.49 12.39 -4.15
CA ALA A 614 -14.22 12.17 -5.40
C ALA A 614 -15.44 11.24 -5.25
N ARG A 615 -15.57 10.55 -4.11
CA ARG A 615 -16.68 9.60 -3.83
C ARG A 615 -17.41 9.94 -2.53
N PRO A 616 -18.74 9.79 -2.47
CA PRO A 616 -19.52 9.99 -1.25
C PRO A 616 -19.08 9.07 -0.09
N ARG A 617 -18.97 9.59 1.14
CA ARG A 617 -18.52 8.87 2.34
C ARG A 617 -19.68 8.55 3.31
N ARG A 618 -20.61 7.69 2.90
CA ARG A 618 -21.89 7.43 3.60
C ARG A 618 -21.84 7.14 5.11
N PHE A 619 -20.82 6.43 5.60
CA PHE A 619 -20.80 5.92 6.98
C PHE A 619 -19.79 6.61 7.89
N ASN A 620 -18.97 7.52 7.36
CA ASN A 620 -17.90 8.16 8.12
C ASN A 620 -17.48 9.50 7.50
N VAL A 621 -17.17 10.49 8.33
CA VAL A 621 -16.51 11.74 7.93
C VAL A 621 -14.97 11.56 7.91
N SER A 622 -14.47 10.40 8.36
CA SER A 622 -13.05 10.01 8.36
C SER A 622 -12.68 9.10 7.20
N THR A 623 -11.48 9.33 6.66
CA THR A 623 -10.97 8.72 5.43
C THR A 623 -9.63 8.04 5.63
N SER A 624 -9.11 8.01 6.85
CA SER A 624 -7.86 7.33 7.13
C SER A 624 -8.07 5.82 7.29
N ASN A 625 -7.19 5.06 6.63
CA ASN A 625 -7.07 3.61 6.78
C ASN A 625 -6.31 3.21 8.06
N ALA A 626 -5.80 4.19 8.83
CA ALA A 626 -5.10 3.95 10.08
C ALA A 626 -6.08 3.54 11.19
N LEU A 627 -5.66 2.55 11.97
CA LEU A 627 -6.47 1.85 12.97
C LEU A 627 -7.05 2.78 14.05
N ASP A 628 -6.43 3.93 14.29
CA ASP A 628 -6.77 4.93 15.31
C ASP A 628 -7.88 5.92 14.91
N SER A 629 -8.19 6.03 13.62
CA SER A 629 -8.96 7.16 13.07
C SER A 629 -10.32 6.78 12.48
N ARG A 630 -10.61 5.48 12.38
CA ARG A 630 -11.81 4.93 11.74
C ARG A 630 -13.10 5.17 12.54
N PHE A 631 -13.01 5.39 13.85
CA PHE A 631 -14.16 5.67 14.74
C PHE A 631 -14.13 7.08 15.36
N ALA A 632 -13.32 8.00 14.82
CA ALA A 632 -12.89 9.20 15.51
C ALA A 632 -13.92 10.36 15.62
N LEU A 633 -15.21 10.14 15.36
CA LEU A 633 -16.21 11.18 15.67
C LEU A 633 -16.74 10.96 17.09
N ILE A 634 -16.72 12.03 17.88
CA ILE A 634 -17.32 12.05 19.22
C ILE A 634 -18.19 13.29 19.35
N TRP A 635 -19.15 13.22 20.27
CA TRP A 635 -19.82 14.39 20.79
C TRP A 635 -19.14 14.81 22.09
N GLU A 636 -18.76 16.07 22.16
CA GLU A 636 -18.08 16.67 23.31
C GLU A 636 -18.76 17.98 23.72
N GLU A 637 -18.41 18.51 24.89
CA GLU A 637 -18.90 19.83 25.28
C GLU A 637 -18.47 20.87 24.24
N ALA A 638 -19.40 21.74 23.83
CA ALA A 638 -19.10 22.72 22.79
C ALA A 638 -18.14 23.80 23.30
N ASP A 639 -17.30 24.33 22.40
CA ASP A 639 -16.45 25.50 22.62
C ASP A 639 -16.64 26.56 21.50
N GLY A 640 -15.99 27.72 21.65
CA GLY A 640 -15.94 28.78 20.65
C GLY A 640 -17.31 29.18 20.09
N PHE A 641 -17.40 29.28 18.76
CA PHE A 641 -18.65 29.60 18.05
C PHE A 641 -19.80 28.64 18.35
N ALA A 642 -19.53 27.33 18.41
CA ALA A 642 -20.57 26.34 18.70
C ALA A 642 -21.15 26.53 20.11
N ALA A 643 -20.30 26.82 21.10
CA ALA A 643 -20.73 27.14 22.46
C ALA A 643 -21.51 28.45 22.52
N ALA A 644 -21.02 29.53 21.89
CA ALA A 644 -21.68 30.83 21.90
C ALA A 644 -23.09 30.75 21.31
N LEU A 645 -23.23 30.08 20.16
CA LEU A 645 -24.52 29.84 19.52
C LEU A 645 -25.43 28.97 20.39
N GLY A 646 -24.92 27.81 20.82
CA GLY A 646 -25.72 26.84 21.56
C GLY A 646 -26.15 27.35 22.93
N GLN A 647 -25.35 28.16 23.63
CA GLN A 647 -25.72 28.78 24.90
C GLN A 647 -26.90 29.74 24.75
N ARG A 648 -26.92 30.56 23.68
CA ARG A 648 -28.06 31.46 23.46
C ARG A 648 -29.33 30.69 23.12
N ILE A 649 -29.21 29.62 22.33
CA ILE A 649 -30.34 28.72 22.04
C ILE A 649 -30.83 28.04 23.32
N ALA A 650 -29.93 27.46 24.11
CA ALA A 650 -30.26 26.78 25.36
C ALA A 650 -30.87 27.75 26.38
N ALA A 651 -30.35 28.97 26.50
CA ALA A 651 -30.89 29.99 27.39
C ALA A 651 -32.31 30.43 26.99
N LYS A 652 -32.61 30.50 25.69
CA LYS A 652 -33.94 30.87 25.20
C LYS A 652 -34.95 29.72 25.30
N THR A 653 -34.51 28.48 25.11
CA THR A 653 -35.41 27.32 24.95
C THR A 653 -35.47 26.40 26.17
N GLY A 654 -34.45 26.42 27.02
CA GLY A 654 -34.26 25.44 28.10
C GLY A 654 -33.91 24.02 27.63
N LYS A 655 -33.63 23.81 26.34
CA LYS A 655 -33.42 22.47 25.75
C LYS A 655 -31.93 22.13 25.63
N PRO A 656 -31.55 20.84 25.62
CA PRO A 656 -30.24 20.40 25.13
C PRO A 656 -30.01 20.89 23.70
N VAL A 657 -28.77 21.24 23.35
CA VAL A 657 -28.41 21.73 22.02
C VAL A 657 -27.24 20.93 21.45
N GLY A 658 -27.36 20.50 20.20
CA GLY A 658 -26.32 19.83 19.44
C GLY A 658 -25.83 20.69 18.28
N ILE A 659 -24.52 20.88 18.14
CA ILE A 659 -23.93 21.56 16.96
C ILE A 659 -23.08 20.57 16.18
N VAL A 660 -23.53 20.18 14.98
CA VAL A 660 -22.71 19.41 14.04
C VAL A 660 -21.85 20.40 13.25
N PHE A 661 -20.57 20.49 13.60
CA PHE A 661 -19.66 21.53 13.11
C PHE A 661 -18.64 20.97 12.12
N MET A 662 -18.87 21.23 10.84
CA MET A 662 -18.06 20.73 9.72
C MET A 662 -17.26 21.86 9.07
N GLN A 663 -15.98 21.96 9.41
CA GLN A 663 -15.14 23.09 9.01
C GLN A 663 -13.89 22.67 8.23
N THR A 664 -13.63 23.12 7.00
CA THR A 664 -12.41 22.71 6.23
C THR A 664 -11.10 23.06 6.97
N ALA A 665 -9.97 22.42 6.65
CA ALA A 665 -8.70 22.70 7.34
C ALA A 665 -8.17 24.11 7.02
N ALA A 666 -7.43 24.70 7.96
CA ALA A 666 -6.80 26.01 7.82
C ALA A 666 -5.26 25.89 7.74
N GLY A 667 -4.61 26.66 6.86
CA GLY A 667 -3.15 26.87 6.87
C GLY A 667 -2.46 26.73 5.52
N LYS A 668 -1.11 26.75 5.51
CA LYS A 668 -0.33 26.67 4.26
C LYS A 668 -0.56 25.32 3.56
N GLY A 669 -1.22 25.37 2.39
CA GLY A 669 -1.59 24.18 1.61
C GLY A 669 -3.04 23.72 1.78
N SER A 670 -3.87 24.43 2.58
CA SER A 670 -5.33 24.19 2.61
C SER A 670 -5.99 24.70 1.34
N VAL A 671 -7.00 23.98 0.84
CA VAL A 671 -7.85 24.45 -0.25
C VAL A 671 -8.96 25.31 0.34
N GLU A 672 -9.17 26.51 -0.21
CA GLU A 672 -10.40 27.27 0.01
C GLU A 672 -11.42 26.81 -1.05
N PRO A 673 -12.40 25.95 -0.70
CA PRO A 673 -13.26 25.35 -1.70
C PRO A 673 -14.26 26.36 -2.28
N ALA A 674 -14.46 26.29 -3.59
CA ALA A 674 -15.54 27.00 -4.27
C ALA A 674 -16.92 26.44 -3.87
N LEU A 675 -18.01 27.18 -4.15
CA LEU A 675 -19.38 26.74 -3.82
C LEU A 675 -19.71 25.37 -4.42
N LYS A 676 -19.35 25.16 -5.69
CA LYS A 676 -19.56 23.89 -6.41
C LYS A 676 -19.01 22.65 -5.67
N CYS A 677 -17.98 22.80 -4.83
CA CYS A 677 -17.40 21.69 -4.07
C CYS A 677 -18.35 21.18 -2.96
N TRP A 678 -19.27 22.03 -2.49
CA TRP A 678 -20.24 21.76 -1.42
C TRP A 678 -21.61 21.28 -1.92
N ILE A 679 -21.83 21.29 -3.23
CA ILE A 679 -23.08 20.85 -3.85
C ILE A 679 -22.97 19.36 -4.19
N ALA A 680 -24.00 18.57 -3.90
CA ALA A 680 -23.99 17.16 -4.31
C ALA A 680 -23.91 17.07 -5.84
N GLY A 681 -23.16 16.10 -6.37
CA GLY A 681 -22.93 16.02 -7.81
C GLY A 681 -24.23 15.88 -8.63
N GLU A 682 -25.29 15.28 -8.07
CA GLU A 682 -26.60 15.18 -8.72
C GLU A 682 -27.38 16.51 -8.76
N CYS A 683 -26.98 17.51 -7.99
CA CYS A 683 -27.66 18.80 -7.89
C CYS A 683 -26.96 19.92 -8.68
N LEU A 684 -25.83 19.62 -9.32
CA LEU A 684 -25.05 20.62 -10.05
C LEU A 684 -25.80 21.16 -11.28
N ASP A 685 -26.68 20.36 -11.89
CA ASP A 685 -27.52 20.75 -13.02
C ASP A 685 -28.60 21.79 -12.67
N GLN A 686 -28.81 22.08 -11.39
CA GLN A 686 -29.70 23.15 -10.92
C GLN A 686 -29.12 24.55 -11.13
N ALA A 687 -27.81 24.66 -11.43
CA ALA A 687 -27.15 25.92 -11.74
C ALA A 687 -26.53 25.86 -13.16
N PRO A 688 -26.98 26.69 -14.12
CA PRO A 688 -26.44 26.72 -15.47
C PRO A 688 -24.91 26.82 -15.57
N SER A 689 -24.26 27.59 -14.68
CA SER A 689 -22.79 27.69 -14.65
C SER A 689 -22.06 26.40 -14.28
N LEU A 690 -22.75 25.42 -13.67
CA LEU A 690 -22.18 24.16 -13.20
C LEU A 690 -22.51 22.98 -14.11
N GLN A 691 -23.16 23.20 -15.26
CA GLN A 691 -23.54 22.14 -16.19
C GLN A 691 -22.32 21.32 -16.67
N ALA A 692 -21.19 21.96 -16.98
CA ALA A 692 -19.98 21.26 -17.40
C ALA A 692 -19.35 20.40 -16.28
N ASP A 693 -19.48 20.83 -15.02
CA ASP A 693 -19.05 20.06 -13.85
C ASP A 693 -19.99 18.86 -13.62
N TYR A 694 -21.31 19.07 -13.76
CA TYR A 694 -22.31 18.00 -13.72
C TYR A 694 -22.03 16.92 -14.77
N GLU A 695 -21.80 17.29 -16.03
CA GLU A 695 -21.57 16.32 -17.11
C GLU A 695 -20.32 15.47 -16.87
N GLN A 696 -19.26 16.08 -16.35
CA GLN A 696 -18.05 15.34 -15.95
C GLN A 696 -18.36 14.34 -14.84
N LEU A 697 -19.01 14.75 -13.74
CA LEU A 697 -19.32 13.82 -12.65
C LEU A 697 -20.36 12.76 -13.05
N ALA A 698 -21.32 13.11 -13.91
CA ALA A 698 -22.31 12.19 -14.45
C ALA A 698 -21.65 11.12 -15.34
N SER A 699 -20.54 11.46 -16.02
CA SER A 699 -19.77 10.52 -16.85
C SER A 699 -19.15 9.34 -16.12
N VAL A 700 -19.14 9.35 -14.78
CA VAL A 700 -18.67 8.25 -13.93
C VAL A 700 -19.76 7.67 -13.03
N ARG A 701 -21.03 8.04 -13.24
CA ARG A 701 -22.19 7.53 -12.49
C ARG A 701 -23.08 6.69 -13.40
N PRO A 702 -23.36 5.43 -13.09
CA PRO A 702 -24.15 4.58 -13.98
C PRO A 702 -25.58 5.07 -14.16
N GLY A 703 -26.23 4.62 -15.24
CA GLY A 703 -27.65 4.89 -15.50
C GLY A 703 -27.96 6.22 -16.18
N ASN A 704 -26.96 6.94 -16.72
CA ASN A 704 -27.18 8.15 -17.50
C ASN A 704 -26.37 8.18 -18.82
N LYS A 705 -26.78 9.06 -19.75
CA LYS A 705 -26.19 9.18 -21.10
C LYS A 705 -24.69 9.56 -21.11
N TYR A 706 -24.24 10.34 -20.13
CA TYR A 706 -22.83 10.77 -20.05
C TYR A 706 -21.92 9.61 -19.64
N TYR A 707 -22.42 8.76 -18.73
CA TYR A 707 -21.73 7.53 -18.36
C TYR A 707 -21.65 6.54 -19.51
N GLU A 708 -22.76 6.33 -20.21
CA GLU A 708 -22.75 5.47 -21.40
C GLU A 708 -21.73 5.97 -22.43
N ALA A 709 -21.73 7.28 -22.74
CA ALA A 709 -20.75 7.86 -23.67
C ALA A 709 -19.30 7.63 -23.22
N ASN A 710 -19.02 7.76 -21.91
CA ASN A 710 -17.68 7.52 -21.36
C ASN A 710 -17.28 6.04 -21.44
N VAL A 711 -18.19 5.11 -21.16
CA VAL A 711 -17.93 3.66 -21.30
C VAL A 711 -17.72 3.29 -22.78
N ARG A 712 -18.51 3.83 -23.71
CA ARG A 712 -18.34 3.60 -25.17
C ARG A 712 -16.96 4.06 -25.63
N ARG A 713 -16.55 5.28 -25.30
CA ARG A 713 -15.20 5.81 -25.54
C ARG A 713 -14.12 4.89 -24.96
N TYR A 714 -14.33 4.40 -23.74
CA TYR A 714 -13.41 3.49 -23.06
C TYR A 714 -13.28 2.14 -23.78
N LEU A 715 -14.39 1.53 -24.21
CA LEU A 715 -14.39 0.29 -24.99
C LEU A 715 -13.73 0.47 -26.37
N GLU A 716 -13.99 1.58 -27.06
CA GLU A 716 -13.34 1.92 -28.32
C GLU A 716 -11.83 2.09 -28.14
N ALA A 717 -11.40 2.76 -27.06
CA ALA A 717 -9.99 2.92 -26.74
C ALA A 717 -9.30 1.56 -26.51
N TRP A 718 -9.95 0.60 -25.85
CA TRP A 718 -9.43 -0.76 -25.71
C TRP A 718 -9.36 -1.52 -27.03
N LYS A 719 -10.42 -1.48 -27.84
CA LYS A 719 -10.41 -2.11 -29.16
C LYS A 719 -9.27 -1.56 -30.01
N LYS A 720 -9.11 -0.22 -30.04
CA LYS A 720 -8.01 0.46 -30.73
C LYS A 720 -6.63 0.08 -30.17
N TYR A 721 -6.50 -0.04 -28.85
CA TYR A 721 -5.27 -0.46 -28.21
C TYR A 721 -4.80 -1.82 -28.75
N TRP A 722 -5.70 -2.81 -28.81
CA TRP A 722 -5.38 -4.15 -29.30
C TRP A 722 -5.21 -4.22 -30.83
N SER A 723 -6.01 -3.46 -31.60
CA SER A 723 -6.01 -3.57 -33.07
C SER A 723 -4.96 -2.71 -33.77
N GLU A 724 -4.52 -1.61 -33.15
CA GLU A 724 -3.58 -0.67 -33.77
C GLU A 724 -2.27 -0.57 -33.00
N TYR A 725 -2.35 -0.31 -31.69
CA TYR A 725 -1.17 0.01 -30.89
C TYR A 725 -0.26 -1.21 -30.68
N ILE A 726 -0.82 -2.36 -30.27
CA ILE A 726 -0.03 -3.59 -30.07
C ILE A 726 0.63 -4.08 -31.37
N PRO A 727 -0.08 -4.18 -32.51
CA PRO A 727 0.56 -4.54 -33.79
C PRO A 727 1.68 -3.58 -34.21
N ALA A 728 1.50 -2.26 -34.04
CA ALA A 728 2.54 -1.28 -34.33
C ALA A 728 3.79 -1.51 -33.46
N LEU A 729 3.59 -1.81 -32.19
CA LEU A 729 4.68 -2.08 -31.24
C LEU A 729 5.45 -3.36 -31.58
N ILE A 730 4.74 -4.43 -31.93
CA ILE A 730 5.34 -5.69 -32.39
C ILE A 730 6.14 -5.46 -33.68
N HIS A 731 5.61 -4.66 -34.61
CA HIS A 731 6.25 -4.38 -35.89
C HIS A 731 7.55 -3.56 -35.74
N THR A 732 7.52 -2.49 -34.96
CA THR A 732 8.69 -1.60 -34.80
C THR A 732 9.71 -2.13 -33.79
N LYS A 733 9.30 -3.07 -32.93
CA LYS A 733 10.07 -3.58 -31.80
C LYS A 733 10.57 -2.47 -30.86
N LYS A 734 9.88 -1.33 -30.87
CA LYS A 734 10.17 -0.12 -30.10
C LYS A 734 8.84 0.47 -29.61
N ALA A 735 8.81 1.05 -28.42
CA ALA A 735 7.66 1.87 -28.03
C ALA A 735 7.54 3.10 -28.96
N PRO A 736 6.33 3.48 -29.39
CA PRO A 736 6.10 4.73 -30.10
C PRO A 736 6.55 5.95 -29.28
N ASP A 737 7.19 6.93 -29.92
CA ASP A 737 7.65 8.15 -29.27
C ASP A 737 6.47 8.94 -28.69
N GLY A 738 6.60 9.47 -27.46
CA GLY A 738 5.58 10.29 -26.80
C GLY A 738 4.49 9.54 -26.02
N VAL A 739 4.46 8.20 -26.06
CA VAL A 739 3.55 7.40 -25.24
C VAL A 739 4.25 6.94 -23.96
N ALA A 740 3.84 7.47 -22.81
CA ALA A 740 4.35 7.01 -21.52
C ALA A 740 3.98 5.54 -21.33
N TRP A 741 5.00 4.67 -21.27
CA TRP A 741 4.80 3.24 -21.13
C TRP A 741 4.02 2.90 -19.84
N GLY A 742 3.00 2.05 -19.95
CA GLY A 742 2.21 1.55 -18.81
C GLY A 742 0.94 2.34 -18.53
N LYS A 743 0.56 3.26 -19.43
CA LYS A 743 -0.77 3.88 -19.42
C LYS A 743 -1.71 3.12 -20.34
N TYR A 744 -2.80 2.63 -19.77
CA TYR A 744 -3.86 1.90 -20.47
C TYR A 744 -5.11 2.77 -20.57
N PRO A 745 -6.06 2.45 -21.46
CA PRO A 745 -7.38 3.05 -21.38
C PRO A 745 -7.97 2.88 -19.98
N GLU A 746 -8.43 3.98 -19.38
CA GLU A 746 -9.07 4.00 -18.06
C GLU A 746 -10.51 4.50 -18.18
N LEU A 747 -11.39 3.87 -17.40
CA LEU A 747 -12.77 4.32 -17.23
C LEU A 747 -12.78 5.46 -16.19
N GLY A 748 -13.09 6.67 -16.63
CA GLY A 748 -13.13 7.87 -15.76
C GLY A 748 -12.09 8.94 -16.05
N GLY A 749 -11.18 8.72 -17.02
CA GLY A 749 -10.14 9.70 -17.42
C GLY A 749 -10.63 11.06 -17.95
N LEU A 750 -11.93 11.36 -17.89
CA LEU A 750 -12.54 12.64 -18.26
C LEU A 750 -12.87 13.53 -17.05
N VAL A 751 -12.91 12.99 -15.83
CA VAL A 751 -13.28 13.77 -14.64
C VAL A 751 -12.08 14.57 -14.14
N LYS A 752 -12.13 15.89 -14.31
CA LYS A 752 -11.10 16.82 -13.83
C LYS A 752 -11.62 17.83 -12.82
N THR A 753 -12.94 17.90 -12.67
CA THR A 753 -13.60 18.80 -11.72
C THR A 753 -13.45 18.34 -10.27
N ASP A 754 -13.39 19.30 -9.37
CA ASP A 754 -13.42 19.17 -7.91
C ASP A 754 -14.82 19.43 -7.31
N ALA A 755 -15.84 19.63 -8.16
CA ALA A 755 -17.22 19.78 -7.71
C ALA A 755 -17.68 18.56 -6.88
N ALA A 756 -18.57 18.80 -5.92
CA ALA A 756 -19.03 17.84 -4.91
C ALA A 756 -17.98 17.24 -3.97
N ALA A 757 -16.68 17.54 -4.13
CA ALA A 757 -15.63 16.86 -3.38
C ALA A 757 -15.73 17.10 -1.85
N VAL A 758 -16.12 18.29 -1.44
CA VAL A 758 -16.32 18.63 -0.01
C VAL A 758 -17.64 18.06 0.50
N TYR A 759 -18.72 18.17 -0.30
CA TYR A 759 -20.02 17.57 0.03
C TYR A 759 -19.88 16.08 0.37
N ASN A 760 -19.13 15.36 -0.45
CA ASN A 760 -18.92 13.92 -0.33
C ASN A 760 -18.33 13.50 1.01
N VAL A 761 -17.50 14.34 1.64
CA VAL A 761 -16.88 14.06 2.94
C VAL A 761 -17.68 14.66 4.08
N MET A 762 -18.08 15.93 3.96
CA MET A 762 -18.59 16.68 5.11
C MET A 762 -20.10 16.57 5.28
N VAL A 763 -20.86 16.47 4.19
CA VAL A 763 -22.33 16.56 4.23
C VAL A 763 -22.98 15.21 3.98
N CYS A 764 -22.49 14.46 3.01
CA CYS A 764 -23.04 13.16 2.64
C CYS A 764 -23.21 12.16 3.81
N PRO A 765 -22.29 12.05 4.79
CA PRO A 765 -22.47 11.14 5.94
C PRO A 765 -23.75 11.40 6.75
N PHE A 766 -24.27 12.63 6.69
CA PHE A 766 -25.45 13.10 7.40
C PHE A 766 -26.74 13.04 6.58
N THR A 767 -26.77 12.41 5.40
CA THR A 767 -27.94 12.38 4.50
C THR A 767 -28.64 11.02 4.48
N PRO A 768 -29.89 10.82 4.96
CA PRO A 768 -30.75 11.83 5.56
C PRO A 768 -30.31 12.15 6.99
N GLY A 769 -30.63 13.36 7.43
CA GLY A 769 -30.32 13.90 8.74
C GLY A 769 -31.40 14.88 9.17
N SER A 770 -31.73 14.88 10.46
CA SER A 770 -32.77 15.73 11.02
C SER A 770 -32.11 16.90 11.74
N PHE A 771 -32.36 18.12 11.29
CA PHE A 771 -31.78 19.34 11.85
C PHE A 771 -32.84 20.42 12.03
N LYS A 772 -32.74 21.19 13.12
CA LYS A 772 -33.56 22.37 13.37
C LYS A 772 -33.27 23.48 12.34
N GLY A 773 -32.00 23.61 11.98
CA GLY A 773 -31.53 24.58 11.01
C GLY A 773 -30.12 24.28 10.52
N ILE A 774 -29.77 24.94 9.42
CA ILE A 774 -28.49 24.80 8.72
C ILE A 774 -27.86 26.19 8.63
N ILE A 775 -26.58 26.28 8.96
CA ILE A 775 -25.75 27.48 8.82
C ILE A 775 -24.63 27.17 7.83
N PHE A 776 -24.54 27.95 6.77
CA PHE A 776 -23.49 27.86 5.77
C PHE A 776 -22.64 29.13 5.75
N LEU A 777 -21.39 29.04 6.18
CA LEU A 777 -20.46 30.16 6.16
C LEU A 777 -19.71 30.18 4.84
N THR A 778 -19.68 31.35 4.21
CA THR A 778 -19.00 31.57 2.92
C THR A 778 -17.51 31.87 3.12
N SER A 779 -16.72 31.82 2.06
CA SER A 779 -15.26 32.10 2.09
C SER A 779 -14.78 32.80 0.82
N PRO A 780 -13.56 33.37 0.79
CA PRO A 780 -13.02 34.01 -0.41
C PRO A 780 -13.00 33.08 -1.63
N GLY A 781 -12.63 31.80 -1.45
CA GLY A 781 -12.63 30.79 -2.53
C GLY A 781 -13.98 30.58 -3.23
N MET A 782 -15.10 30.96 -2.62
CA MET A 782 -16.45 30.81 -3.17
C MET A 782 -16.84 31.89 -4.20
N VAL A 783 -16.10 32.99 -4.23
CA VAL A 783 -16.32 34.13 -5.14
C VAL A 783 -15.06 34.45 -5.97
N ALA A 784 -14.03 33.62 -5.83
CA ALA A 784 -12.74 33.82 -6.47
C ALA A 784 -12.85 33.67 -8.01
N GLY A 785 -12.05 34.46 -8.73
CA GLY A 785 -11.97 34.41 -10.20
C GLY A 785 -13.09 35.18 -10.92
N ASP A 786 -14.36 34.88 -10.64
CA ASP A 786 -15.53 35.52 -11.26
C ASP A 786 -16.09 36.70 -10.45
N GLN A 787 -15.58 36.91 -9.23
CA GLN A 787 -16.01 37.94 -8.28
C GLN A 787 -17.46 37.79 -7.80
N GLY A 788 -18.00 36.56 -7.81
CA GLY A 788 -19.35 36.24 -7.32
C GLY A 788 -20.45 36.34 -8.37
N ALA A 789 -20.11 36.42 -9.66
CA ALA A 789 -21.08 36.52 -10.75
C ALA A 789 -22.07 35.34 -10.76
N HIS A 790 -21.61 34.14 -10.39
CA HIS A 790 -22.44 32.94 -10.32
C HIS A 790 -22.92 32.57 -8.91
N PHE A 791 -22.66 33.41 -7.90
CA PHE A 791 -22.93 33.09 -6.50
C PHE A 791 -24.40 32.78 -6.25
N GLY A 792 -25.32 33.63 -6.74
CA GLY A 792 -26.74 33.51 -6.46
C GLY A 792 -27.34 32.17 -6.93
N GLU A 793 -27.09 31.80 -8.19
CA GLU A 793 -27.58 30.53 -8.73
C GLU A 793 -26.94 29.30 -8.06
N GLN A 794 -25.63 29.34 -7.75
CA GLN A 794 -24.93 28.24 -7.11
C GLN A 794 -25.33 28.08 -5.64
N MET A 795 -25.55 29.18 -4.92
CA MET A 795 -26.07 29.17 -3.55
C MET A 795 -27.51 28.65 -3.51
N THR A 796 -28.35 29.04 -4.47
CA THR A 796 -29.71 28.47 -4.61
C THR A 796 -29.64 26.95 -4.83
N ALA A 797 -28.78 26.47 -5.73
CA ALA A 797 -28.58 25.04 -5.96
C ALA A 797 -28.07 24.31 -4.71
N LEU A 798 -27.09 24.88 -4.00
CA LEU A 798 -26.57 24.33 -2.73
C LEU A 798 -27.67 24.19 -1.68
N ALA A 799 -28.38 25.28 -1.39
CA ALA A 799 -29.40 25.33 -0.35
C ALA A 799 -30.55 24.36 -0.64
N ASN A 800 -31.07 24.38 -1.88
CA ASN A 800 -32.14 23.46 -2.29
C ASN A 800 -31.67 22.01 -2.24
N CYS A 801 -30.45 21.72 -2.71
CA CYS A 801 -29.88 20.38 -2.65
C CYS A 801 -29.75 19.86 -1.21
N TRP A 802 -29.28 20.68 -0.27
CA TRP A 802 -29.12 20.26 1.12
C TRP A 802 -30.46 20.04 1.81
N LYS A 803 -31.43 20.94 1.58
CA LYS A 803 -32.80 20.78 2.09
C LYS A 803 -33.44 19.47 1.60
N GLU A 804 -33.27 19.15 0.32
CA GLU A 804 -33.77 17.90 -0.25
C GLU A 804 -33.04 16.66 0.32
N LYS A 805 -31.69 16.67 0.30
CA LYS A 805 -30.88 15.47 0.60
C LYS A 805 -30.77 15.15 2.10
N LEU A 806 -30.81 16.16 2.96
CA LEU A 806 -30.86 15.92 4.40
C LEU A 806 -32.26 15.41 4.80
N ALA A 807 -33.31 15.59 3.98
CA ALA A 807 -34.65 15.05 4.22
C ALA A 807 -35.29 15.50 5.56
N CYS A 808 -34.90 16.67 6.03
CA CYS A 808 -35.51 17.38 7.15
C CYS A 808 -36.72 18.21 6.68
N GLU A 809 -37.76 18.33 7.51
CA GLU A 809 -38.96 19.12 7.21
C GLU A 809 -38.62 20.63 7.23
N ASP A 810 -38.47 21.23 6.03
CA ASP A 810 -38.10 22.64 5.76
C ASP A 810 -37.22 23.31 6.85
N PRO A 811 -35.95 22.88 7.02
CA PRO A 811 -35.07 23.50 8.00
C PRO A 811 -34.84 24.97 7.63
N LEU A 812 -34.67 25.83 8.64
CA LEU A 812 -34.19 27.18 8.40
C LEU A 812 -32.76 27.11 7.82
N PHE A 813 -32.56 27.66 6.62
CA PHE A 813 -31.25 27.72 5.97
C PHE A 813 -30.70 29.14 6.05
N LEU A 814 -29.69 29.34 6.89
CA LEU A 814 -28.97 30.60 7.03
C LEU A 814 -27.62 30.51 6.34
N TYR A 815 -27.23 31.57 5.65
CA TYR A 815 -25.93 31.65 5.02
C TYR A 815 -25.35 33.05 5.11
N THR A 816 -24.02 33.17 5.13
CA THR A 816 -23.38 34.48 5.05
C THR A 816 -23.32 34.97 3.61
N LEU A 817 -23.73 36.21 3.39
CA LEU A 817 -23.79 36.88 2.09
C LEU A 817 -22.70 37.96 2.04
N PRO A 818 -21.65 37.80 1.24
CA PRO A 818 -20.60 38.82 1.14
C PRO A 818 -21.14 40.07 0.47
N ASP A 819 -20.84 41.23 1.04
CA ASP A 819 -21.25 42.50 0.46
C ASP A 819 -20.46 42.81 -0.84
N LYS A 820 -20.83 43.91 -1.50
CA LYS A 820 -20.18 44.36 -2.73
C LYS A 820 -18.73 44.83 -2.55
N THR A 821 -18.27 45.07 -1.32
CA THR A 821 -16.87 45.39 -1.04
C THR A 821 -15.99 44.14 -1.09
N LEU A 822 -16.53 43.00 -0.66
CA LEU A 822 -15.87 41.70 -0.73
C LEU A 822 -15.98 41.05 -2.12
N ALA A 823 -17.11 41.23 -2.81
CA ALA A 823 -17.39 40.62 -4.11
C ALA A 823 -18.18 41.57 -5.02
N PRO A 824 -17.50 42.36 -5.88
CA PRO A 824 -18.16 43.40 -6.68
C PRO A 824 -19.23 42.92 -7.66
N LYS A 825 -19.12 41.68 -8.15
CA LYS A 825 -20.07 41.09 -9.11
C LYS A 825 -21.07 40.15 -8.45
N MET A 826 -21.17 40.19 -7.13
CA MET A 826 -22.06 39.32 -6.35
C MET A 826 -23.50 39.36 -6.87
N THR A 827 -24.03 38.18 -7.20
CA THR A 827 -25.45 37.97 -7.50
C THR A 827 -26.19 37.43 -6.28
N THR A 828 -27.46 37.80 -6.12
CA THR A 828 -28.30 37.37 -5.00
C THR A 828 -28.93 36.02 -5.29
N ALA A 829 -28.99 35.14 -4.28
CA ALA A 829 -29.71 33.87 -4.41
C ALA A 829 -31.22 34.11 -4.51
N THR A 830 -31.80 33.77 -5.66
CA THR A 830 -33.26 33.79 -5.89
C THR A 830 -33.76 32.36 -6.02
N GLY A 831 -34.87 32.02 -5.34
CA GLY A 831 -35.51 30.70 -5.49
C GLY A 831 -35.04 29.61 -4.54
N ILE A 832 -34.46 29.95 -3.38
CA ILE A 832 -34.30 29.00 -2.28
C ILE A 832 -35.69 28.63 -1.76
N LYS A 833 -36.02 27.33 -1.77
CA LYS A 833 -37.32 26.82 -1.32
C LYS A 833 -37.41 26.88 0.20
N GLY A 834 -38.57 27.29 0.72
CA GLY A 834 -38.86 27.31 2.15
C GLY A 834 -38.05 28.35 2.94
N LYS A 835 -37.95 28.19 4.26
CA LYS A 835 -37.34 29.22 5.14
C LYS A 835 -35.85 29.39 4.90
N SER A 836 -35.42 30.59 4.52
CA SER A 836 -33.99 30.93 4.38
C SER A 836 -33.73 32.42 4.55
N ALA A 837 -32.51 32.77 4.97
CA ALA A 837 -32.06 34.16 5.02
C ALA A 837 -30.55 34.26 4.82
N GLY A 838 -30.14 35.28 4.06
CA GLY A 838 -28.75 35.71 3.96
C GLY A 838 -28.42 36.72 5.05
N VAL A 839 -27.25 36.56 5.68
CA VAL A 839 -26.71 37.52 6.66
C VAL A 839 -25.53 38.22 6.01
N GLU A 840 -25.65 39.52 5.79
CA GLU A 840 -24.59 40.30 5.13
C GLU A 840 -23.31 40.31 5.97
N ILE A 841 -22.16 40.14 5.32
CA ILE A 841 -20.83 40.26 5.92
C ILE A 841 -19.95 41.18 5.08
N ASN A 842 -19.11 41.98 5.75
CA ASN A 842 -18.14 42.88 5.13
C ASN A 842 -16.68 42.44 5.37
N SER A 843 -16.48 41.33 6.08
CA SER A 843 -15.18 40.70 6.30
C SER A 843 -15.30 39.18 6.39
N TRP A 844 -14.25 38.47 5.99
CA TRP A 844 -14.13 37.02 6.09
C TRP A 844 -13.43 36.60 7.39
N PRO A 845 -13.66 35.36 7.89
CA PRO A 845 -12.87 34.80 8.98
C PRO A 845 -11.38 34.75 8.57
N ASN A 846 -10.49 35.33 9.38
CA ASN A 846 -9.07 35.35 9.05
C ASN A 846 -8.40 34.01 9.43
N PRO A 847 -7.66 33.35 8.50
CA PRO A 847 -7.02 32.07 8.77
C PRO A 847 -5.74 32.16 9.62
N ILE A 848 -5.22 33.36 9.89
CA ILE A 848 -3.90 33.60 10.52
C ILE A 848 -3.98 34.56 11.73
N THR A 849 -4.89 35.53 11.77
CA THR A 849 -4.97 36.53 12.86
C THR A 849 -6.34 36.57 13.55
N SER A 850 -6.39 37.10 14.78
CA SER A 850 -7.60 37.27 15.61
C SER A 850 -8.48 38.46 15.18
N ALA A 851 -8.51 38.82 13.90
CA ALA A 851 -9.42 39.85 13.42
C ALA A 851 -10.86 39.30 13.45
N ASN A 852 -11.65 39.76 14.41
CA ASN A 852 -13.00 39.27 14.68
C ASN A 852 -13.95 39.62 13.54
N THR A 853 -14.34 38.63 12.74
CA THR A 853 -15.66 38.67 12.11
C THR A 853 -16.68 38.67 13.24
N ASP A 854 -17.49 39.73 13.34
CA ASP A 854 -18.54 39.80 14.35
C ASP A 854 -19.67 38.83 13.99
N TRP A 855 -19.74 37.71 14.70
CA TRP A 855 -20.78 36.69 14.53
C TRP A 855 -22.10 37.06 15.21
N THR A 856 -22.17 38.18 15.93
CA THR A 856 -23.36 38.59 16.69
C THR A 856 -24.58 38.70 15.81
N ALA A 857 -24.48 39.34 14.63
CA ALA A 857 -25.59 39.48 13.70
C ALA A 857 -26.14 38.12 13.21
N LEU A 858 -25.25 37.15 12.93
CA LEU A 858 -25.65 35.81 12.53
C LEU A 858 -26.34 35.07 13.68
N ILE A 859 -25.79 35.16 14.90
CA ILE A 859 -26.38 34.53 16.08
C ILE A 859 -27.75 35.17 16.39
N GLU A 860 -27.88 36.49 16.33
CA GLU A 860 -29.16 37.19 16.51
C GLU A 860 -30.18 36.79 15.46
N LYS A 861 -29.73 36.60 14.20
CA LYS A 861 -30.60 36.09 13.14
C LYS A 861 -31.12 34.68 13.45
N VAL A 862 -30.26 33.80 13.96
CA VAL A 862 -30.68 32.47 14.46
C VAL A 862 -31.72 32.62 15.57
N MET A 863 -31.50 33.52 16.53
CA MET A 863 -32.40 33.74 17.66
C MET A 863 -33.75 34.33 17.24
N GLY A 864 -33.80 35.14 16.19
CA GLY A 864 -35.02 35.76 15.66
C GLY A 864 -35.82 34.83 14.75
N GLU A 865 -35.19 34.23 13.74
CA GLU A 865 -35.89 33.44 12.72
C GLU A 865 -36.06 31.96 13.10
N GLY A 866 -35.11 31.40 13.86
CA GLY A 866 -35.16 29.99 14.29
C GLY A 866 -36.04 29.76 15.52
N TYR A 867 -36.22 30.80 16.33
CA TYR A 867 -36.96 30.79 17.60
C TYR A 867 -37.83 32.04 17.73
N PRO A 868 -38.81 32.25 16.84
CA PRO A 868 -39.64 33.46 16.83
C PRO A 868 -40.43 33.68 18.12
#